data_AF-A0A9Q3CYD4-F1
#
_entry.id   AF-A0A9Q3CYD4-F1
#
_cell.length_a   1.000
_cell.length_b   1.000
_cell.length_c   1.000
_cell.angle_alpha   90.00
_cell.angle_beta   90.00
_cell.angle_gamma   90.00
#
_symmetry.space_group_name_H-M   'P 1'
#
loop_
_entity.id
_entity.type
_entity.pdbx_description
1 polymer ?
#
loop_
_entity_poly.entity_id
_entity_poly.type
_entity_poly.pdbx_seq_one_letter_code
_entity_poly.pdbx_strand_id
1 'polypeptide(L)'
;MRRLQHSRNHFALSSLLQKLLNAARRIQAEDKKTQNPTEPKQQHLNTGDTVEDSTSTQNSRQEPNNATSNMSKNQGYTAGFNQNIRLRTLPVPSACSESDSEPKDDPFVTDPPAVYFRPSGAESDVAFHHGATEKPSRYRPPSVPPSEASSTQRKNVLFRLQVATWVWLTILGQLVVLSVAILFFMLIHFSSTPMHQALAETAIQSPRAVALCVTMTATLFSIMATFFFSKSLVLYLTSVTCKPTSLPGFLTVSNLSRGAVVISMDNLNWTSVSILTLVLLHSLTASFTSIFTPTPLIMRVPIGGTEFALDSQHYAQAATDPQISNALPTFGPAQLSLENQVTAVIGPLALTSAYASASSRLGYPQATSYLGTLFNSTTGGILPTIPSEKDALDAARGVERLKNFDGVMSEFQFNHHGFKASKVLPFNYTIIQQGFTVDVKCTLNAPNPAANQPSLTTKLQENITLPDQRVAGFWNYYVQCPNKPATNHTMLLRPRGSMLLSQNCSDMDILGNPIPGAYLLILGGYGPMYSFITPRTCQFTPYFTLVEVEYSRKVNVNRVISREAVTAATSAVSRLVYSAMFDTMQEYAVDARNKVGDDISSLYGITSDLKVQNDDLLNSILESYFKGIIEIKATLLKTPPISVGQKRLVADSFKNISSNWTHTFNGTWLYETLGWHSDQNGSKISIVGILPILIITLSSISLSVFSWISLKRSQYHTQEPFDPNNLVTLLKAGQDGSVAESLRTTGQGSSISKLKIQLQRHSTQWQLRPVA
;
A
#
# COMPACT_ATOMS: atom_id res chain seq x y z
N MET A 1 15.69 13.63 27.72
CA MET A 1 14.87 12.97 28.78
C MET A 1 13.36 12.95 28.50
N ARG A 2 12.70 14.02 28.02
CA ARG A 2 11.24 13.97 27.70
C ARG A 2 10.81 12.91 26.66
N ARG A 3 11.66 12.58 25.66
CA ARG A 3 11.39 11.47 24.71
C ARG A 3 11.43 10.06 25.33
N LEU A 4 12.19 9.85 26.40
CA LEU A 4 12.30 8.53 27.07
C LEU A 4 11.08 8.24 27.97
N GLN A 5 10.48 9.27 28.56
CA GLN A 5 9.28 9.10 29.39
C GLN A 5 8.02 8.87 28.54
N HIS A 6 7.99 9.40 27.30
CA HIS A 6 6.91 9.15 26.35
C HIS A 6 6.88 7.69 25.84
N SER A 7 8.05 7.06 25.72
CA SER A 7 8.19 5.66 25.29
C SER A 7 7.62 4.65 26.32
N ARG A 8 7.76 4.92 27.63
CA ARG A 8 7.26 4.01 28.68
C ARG A 8 5.74 3.90 28.73
N ASN A 9 5.02 5.01 28.56
CA ASN A 9 3.55 4.99 28.56
C ASN A 9 2.98 4.31 27.30
N HIS A 10 3.68 4.39 26.17
CA HIS A 10 3.36 3.63 24.96
C HIS A 10 3.40 2.11 25.17
N PHE A 11 4.36 1.64 25.98
CA PHE A 11 4.57 0.20 26.20
C PHE A 11 3.41 -0.45 26.97
N ALA A 12 2.83 0.23 27.97
CA ALA A 12 1.75 -0.32 28.79
C ALA A 12 0.45 -0.52 27.99
N LEU A 13 0.13 0.42 27.10
CA LEU A 13 -1.10 0.39 26.30
C LEU A 13 -0.98 -0.58 25.11
N SER A 14 0.17 -0.56 24.42
CA SER A 14 0.50 -1.57 23.41
C SER A 14 0.48 -2.97 24.02
N SER A 15 0.95 -3.12 25.26
CA SER A 15 0.89 -4.39 26.00
C SER A 15 -0.55 -4.83 26.30
N LEU A 16 -1.45 -3.91 26.66
CA LEU A 16 -2.86 -4.21 26.90
C LEU A 16 -3.55 -4.72 25.61
N LEU A 17 -3.37 -4.01 24.50
CA LEU A 17 -3.88 -4.39 23.18
C LEU A 17 -3.31 -5.74 22.73
N GLN A 18 -2.02 -5.97 22.96
CA GLN A 18 -1.38 -7.26 22.69
C GLN A 18 -2.01 -8.39 23.52
N LYS A 19 -2.28 -8.16 24.82
CA LYS A 19 -2.91 -9.14 25.70
C LYS A 19 -4.34 -9.47 25.26
N LEU A 20 -5.13 -8.46 24.87
CA LEU A 20 -6.49 -8.64 24.36
C LEU A 20 -6.50 -9.41 23.04
N LEU A 21 -5.60 -9.08 22.10
CA LEU A 21 -5.46 -9.81 20.84
C LEU A 21 -5.03 -11.27 21.07
N ASN A 22 -4.12 -11.52 22.02
CA ASN A 22 -3.73 -12.88 22.40
C ASN A 22 -4.90 -13.66 23.03
N ALA A 23 -5.77 -13.01 23.81
CA ALA A 23 -6.96 -13.64 24.37
C ALA A 23 -7.99 -13.99 23.28
N ALA A 24 -8.26 -13.07 22.34
CA ALA A 24 -9.16 -13.32 21.21
C ALA A 24 -8.68 -14.48 20.33
N ARG A 25 -7.36 -14.61 20.11
CA ARG A 25 -6.78 -15.77 19.41
C ARG A 25 -7.04 -17.09 20.13
N ARG A 26 -6.97 -17.13 21.47
CA ARG A 26 -7.28 -18.36 22.23
C ARG A 26 -8.72 -18.79 22.01
N ILE A 27 -9.65 -17.83 22.02
CA ILE A 27 -11.08 -18.08 21.78
C ILE A 27 -11.29 -18.62 20.35
N GLN A 28 -10.68 -18.02 19.33
CA GLN A 28 -10.79 -18.52 17.95
C GLN A 28 -10.11 -19.88 17.73
N ALA A 29 -9.01 -20.15 18.43
CA ALA A 29 -8.33 -21.45 18.37
C ALA A 29 -9.15 -22.57 19.04
N GLU A 30 -9.89 -22.25 20.09
CA GLU A 30 -10.85 -23.17 20.72
C GLU A 30 -12.06 -23.41 19.81
N ASP A 31 -12.57 -22.39 19.13
CA ASP A 31 -13.68 -22.54 18.18
C ASP A 31 -13.29 -23.44 16.98
N LYS A 32 -12.05 -23.31 16.47
CA LYS A 32 -11.50 -24.22 15.45
C LYS A 32 -11.29 -25.65 15.92
N LYS A 33 -11.04 -25.90 17.22
CA LYS A 33 -11.00 -27.28 17.77
C LYS A 33 -12.39 -27.90 17.85
N THR A 34 -13.43 -27.09 17.91
CA THR A 34 -14.83 -27.54 18.02
C THR A 34 -15.46 -27.80 16.64
N GLN A 35 -14.88 -27.26 15.57
CA GLN A 35 -15.30 -27.48 14.17
C GLN A 35 -14.41 -28.49 13.42
N ASN A 36 -14.14 -29.65 14.01
CA ASN A 36 -13.66 -30.82 13.26
C ASN A 36 -14.88 -31.71 12.91
N PRO A 37 -15.42 -31.68 11.68
CA PRO A 37 -16.42 -32.64 11.28
C PRO A 37 -15.75 -33.97 10.97
N THR A 38 -16.34 -35.02 11.51
CA THR A 38 -16.05 -36.43 11.27
C THR A 38 -15.90 -36.74 9.78
N GLU A 39 -14.71 -37.18 9.38
CA GLU A 39 -14.40 -37.71 8.06
C GLU A 39 -15.08 -39.08 7.87
N PRO A 40 -15.83 -39.34 6.79
CA PRO A 40 -16.33 -40.68 6.51
C PRO A 40 -15.20 -41.54 5.94
N LYS A 41 -14.96 -42.68 6.61
CA LYS A 41 -14.07 -43.75 6.16
C LYS A 41 -14.47 -44.24 4.76
N GLN A 42 -13.58 -44.09 3.77
CA GLN A 42 -13.65 -44.85 2.53
C GLN A 42 -13.20 -46.29 2.80
N GLN A 43 -14.13 -47.23 2.60
CA GLN A 43 -13.86 -48.67 2.59
C GLN A 43 -13.14 -49.05 1.29
N HIS A 44 -12.04 -49.78 1.45
CA HIS A 44 -11.43 -50.60 0.40
C HIS A 44 -12.41 -51.67 -0.06
N LEU A 45 -12.66 -51.76 -1.37
CA LEU A 45 -13.22 -52.96 -2.00
C LEU A 45 -12.24 -53.46 -3.07
N ASN A 46 -11.65 -54.63 -2.78
CA ASN A 46 -10.96 -55.50 -3.71
C ASN A 46 -11.98 -56.17 -4.64
N THR A 47 -11.71 -56.19 -5.93
CA THR A 47 -12.08 -57.22 -6.93
C THR A 47 -11.08 -57.01 -8.09
N GLY A 48 -10.32 -57.98 -8.59
CA GLY A 48 -10.58 -59.42 -8.71
C GLY A 48 -10.83 -59.70 -10.20
N ASP A 49 -9.90 -60.41 -10.83
CA ASP A 49 -9.72 -60.65 -12.26
C ASP A 49 -10.97 -61.11 -13.05
N THR A 50 -11.00 -60.80 -14.35
CA THR A 50 -11.47 -61.76 -15.35
C THR A 50 -10.90 -61.46 -16.74
N VAL A 51 -10.25 -62.51 -17.26
CA VAL A 51 -9.82 -62.74 -18.64
C VAL A 51 -11.06 -63.01 -19.49
N GLU A 52 -11.15 -62.45 -20.70
CA GLU A 52 -11.70 -63.17 -21.85
C GLU A 52 -11.27 -62.55 -23.19
N ASP A 53 -10.75 -63.44 -24.03
CA ASP A 53 -10.44 -63.29 -25.45
C ASP A 53 -11.66 -62.90 -26.28
N SER A 54 -11.46 -62.09 -27.33
CA SER A 54 -11.96 -62.44 -28.67
C SER A 54 -11.30 -61.60 -29.77
N THR A 55 -10.57 -62.34 -30.60
CA THR A 55 -10.22 -62.14 -32.00
C THR A 55 -11.36 -61.62 -32.89
N SER A 56 -11.05 -60.71 -33.83
CA SER A 56 -11.34 -60.86 -35.27
C SER A 56 -10.83 -59.64 -36.08
N THR A 57 -9.74 -59.74 -36.84
CA THR A 57 -9.60 -60.13 -38.27
C THR A 57 -9.69 -58.95 -39.28
N GLN A 58 -8.56 -58.78 -40.01
CA GLN A 58 -8.43 -58.47 -41.46
C GLN A 58 -9.07 -57.20 -42.07
N ASN A 59 -8.24 -56.30 -42.64
CA ASN A 59 -7.75 -56.46 -44.02
C ASN A 59 -6.80 -55.31 -44.46
N SER A 60 -5.52 -55.68 -44.62
CA SER A 60 -4.71 -55.59 -45.85
C SER A 60 -4.94 -54.48 -46.88
N ARG A 61 -3.90 -53.65 -47.12
CA ARG A 61 -3.24 -53.59 -48.44
C ARG A 61 -1.79 -53.06 -48.37
N GLN A 62 -0.85 -53.99 -48.55
CA GLN A 62 0.52 -53.90 -49.08
C GLN A 62 0.56 -53.13 -50.43
N GLU A 63 1.62 -52.55 -51.00
CA GLU A 63 3.11 -52.50 -50.91
C GLU A 63 3.58 -51.64 -52.14
N PRO A 64 4.85 -51.56 -52.60
CA PRO A 64 6.12 -51.24 -51.92
C PRO A 64 7.10 -50.36 -52.77
N ASN A 65 8.28 -50.11 -52.17
CA ASN A 65 9.65 -50.16 -52.75
C ASN A 65 10.54 -48.91 -52.74
N ASN A 66 11.57 -49.02 -51.87
CA ASN A 66 13.03 -48.88 -52.10
C ASN A 66 13.62 -47.58 -52.64
N ALA A 67 14.50 -46.93 -51.86
CA ALA A 67 15.96 -47.19 -51.89
C ALA A 67 16.78 -46.08 -51.18
N THR A 68 17.62 -46.51 -50.23
CA THR A 68 18.99 -46.05 -49.87
C THR A 68 19.43 -44.58 -50.08
N SER A 69 19.94 -43.94 -49.01
CA SER A 69 21.34 -43.45 -48.91
C SER A 69 21.55 -42.36 -47.82
N ASN A 70 22.44 -42.70 -46.88
CA ASN A 70 23.40 -41.87 -46.15
C ASN A 70 22.98 -40.62 -45.35
N MET A 71 23.07 -40.81 -44.03
CA MET A 71 23.21 -39.82 -42.98
C MET A 71 24.36 -38.82 -43.24
N SER A 72 24.04 -37.53 -43.18
CA SER A 72 24.92 -36.50 -42.60
C SER A 72 24.09 -35.73 -41.58
N LYS A 73 24.41 -35.91 -40.28
CA LYS A 73 23.79 -35.20 -39.17
C LYS A 73 24.38 -33.79 -39.10
N ASN A 74 23.63 -32.78 -39.53
CA ASN A 74 23.78 -31.41 -39.08
C ASN A 74 22.60 -31.09 -38.16
N GLN A 75 22.83 -31.09 -36.84
CA GLN A 75 21.83 -30.72 -35.85
C GLN A 75 21.70 -29.19 -35.83
N GLY A 76 20.64 -28.68 -36.48
CA GLY A 76 20.10 -27.36 -36.22
C GLY A 76 19.23 -27.40 -34.97
N TYR A 77 19.60 -26.63 -33.95
CA TYR A 77 18.73 -26.36 -32.80
C TYR A 77 17.69 -25.30 -33.19
N THR A 78 16.51 -25.74 -33.59
CA THR A 78 15.28 -24.92 -33.58
C THR A 78 14.67 -25.00 -32.19
N ALA A 79 14.86 -23.96 -31.37
CA ALA A 79 14.07 -23.76 -30.16
C ALA A 79 12.72 -23.13 -30.56
N GLY A 80 11.70 -23.97 -30.67
CA GLY A 80 10.30 -23.53 -30.81
C GLY A 80 9.80 -22.99 -29.47
N PHE A 81 9.69 -21.67 -29.33
CA PHE A 81 8.92 -21.05 -28.27
C PHE A 81 7.44 -21.08 -28.65
N ASN A 82 6.69 -21.99 -28.05
CA ASN A 82 5.24 -22.11 -28.22
C ASN A 82 4.56 -21.32 -27.09
N GLN A 83 4.26 -20.04 -27.32
CA GLN A 83 3.44 -19.24 -26.39
C GLN A 83 1.96 -19.37 -26.77
N ASN A 84 1.26 -20.33 -26.14
CA ASN A 84 -0.20 -20.33 -26.11
C ASN A 84 -0.68 -19.29 -25.08
N ILE A 85 -0.84 -18.03 -25.52
CA ILE A 85 -1.50 -16.99 -24.73
C ILE A 85 -3.01 -17.10 -24.97
N ARG A 86 -3.72 -17.63 -23.98
CA ARG A 86 -5.17 -17.64 -23.92
C ARG A 86 -5.64 -16.23 -23.51
N LEU A 87 -6.04 -15.42 -24.48
CA LEU A 87 -6.65 -14.10 -24.29
C LEU A 87 -7.93 -14.26 -23.44
N ARG A 88 -7.87 -13.85 -22.17
CA ARG A 88 -9.06 -13.51 -21.38
C ARG A 88 -9.34 -12.03 -21.60
N THR A 89 -10.39 -11.74 -22.34
CA THR A 89 -11.03 -10.42 -22.39
C THR A 89 -11.56 -10.09 -21.00
N LEU A 90 -11.01 -9.03 -20.38
CA LEU A 90 -11.59 -8.36 -19.21
C LEU A 90 -12.14 -7.00 -19.66
N PRO A 91 -13.30 -6.57 -19.12
CA PRO A 91 -14.00 -5.40 -19.60
C PRO A 91 -13.31 -4.10 -19.17
N VAL A 92 -13.33 -3.14 -20.09
CA VAL A 92 -12.86 -1.76 -19.93
C VAL A 92 -13.82 -1.00 -19.00
N PRO A 93 -13.35 -0.25 -18.00
CA PRO A 93 -14.19 0.71 -17.29
C PRO A 93 -14.30 2.00 -18.11
N SER A 94 -15.52 2.35 -18.50
CA SER A 94 -15.89 3.59 -19.17
C SER A 94 -15.78 4.80 -18.24
N ALA A 95 -15.32 5.91 -18.81
CA ALA A 95 -15.16 7.22 -18.21
C ALA A 95 -16.45 7.77 -17.56
N CYS A 96 -16.30 8.48 -16.45
CA CYS A 96 -17.35 9.32 -15.87
C CYS A 96 -17.30 10.70 -16.53
N SER A 97 -18.40 11.07 -17.20
CA SER A 97 -18.73 12.42 -17.59
C SER A 97 -19.68 13.05 -16.57
N GLU A 98 -19.40 14.30 -16.28
CA GLU A 98 -20.11 15.24 -15.41
C GLU A 98 -21.37 15.77 -16.13
N SER A 99 -22.55 15.70 -15.49
CA SER A 99 -23.68 16.60 -15.78
C SER A 99 -24.81 16.48 -14.75
N ASP A 100 -25.30 17.65 -14.33
CA ASP A 100 -26.41 17.94 -13.42
C ASP A 100 -27.77 17.30 -13.79
N SER A 101 -28.57 16.93 -12.78
CA SER A 101 -30.02 17.15 -12.76
C SER A 101 -30.67 16.77 -11.41
N GLU A 102 -31.63 17.59 -10.99
CA GLU A 102 -32.51 17.55 -9.80
C GLU A 102 -33.25 16.23 -9.52
N PRO A 103 -33.72 16.01 -8.27
CA PRO A 103 -34.44 14.81 -7.87
C PRO A 103 -35.95 14.92 -8.12
N LYS A 104 -36.56 13.82 -8.60
CA LYS A 104 -38.01 13.60 -8.60
C LYS A 104 -38.37 12.53 -7.57
N ASP A 105 -39.42 12.85 -6.82
CA ASP A 105 -40.12 11.99 -5.86
C ASP A 105 -40.70 10.73 -6.52
N ASP A 106 -40.60 9.58 -5.83
CA ASP A 106 -41.79 8.78 -5.47
C ASP A 106 -41.42 7.59 -4.54
N PRO A 107 -42.40 7.06 -3.76
CA PRO A 107 -42.13 6.37 -2.51
C PRO A 107 -42.15 4.84 -2.63
N PHE A 108 -41.33 4.17 -1.83
CA PHE A 108 -41.51 2.75 -1.54
C PHE A 108 -41.66 2.53 -0.03
N VAL A 109 -42.86 2.10 0.32
CA VAL A 109 -43.30 1.55 1.59
C VAL A 109 -42.82 0.10 1.68
N THR A 110 -42.05 -0.23 2.72
CA THR A 110 -41.98 -1.60 3.27
C THR A 110 -41.70 -1.53 4.76
N ASP A 111 -42.68 -1.95 5.56
CA ASP A 111 -42.59 -2.16 7.00
C ASP A 111 -41.56 -3.25 7.35
N PRO A 112 -40.82 -3.13 8.48
CA PRO A 112 -40.17 -4.26 9.11
C PRO A 112 -41.00 -4.81 10.29
N PRO A 113 -40.92 -6.12 10.59
CA PRO A 113 -41.67 -6.75 11.67
C PRO A 113 -41.06 -6.42 13.04
N ALA A 114 -41.93 -6.13 14.01
CA ALA A 114 -41.57 -5.98 15.41
C ALA A 114 -41.25 -7.34 16.05
N VAL A 115 -39.99 -7.55 16.44
CA VAL A 115 -39.56 -8.68 17.27
C VAL A 115 -39.51 -8.22 18.73
N TYR A 116 -40.42 -8.73 19.54
CA TYR A 116 -40.42 -8.56 20.99
C TYR A 116 -39.32 -9.43 21.63
N PHE A 117 -38.31 -8.80 22.24
CA PHE A 117 -37.38 -9.48 23.14
C PHE A 117 -37.98 -9.57 24.55
N ARG A 118 -38.18 -10.81 25.02
CA ARG A 118 -38.55 -11.18 26.39
C ARG A 118 -37.26 -11.42 27.18
N PRO A 119 -37.04 -10.84 28.38
CA PRO A 119 -35.89 -11.20 29.20
C PRO A 119 -36.15 -12.53 29.89
N SER A 120 -35.34 -13.54 29.58
CA SER A 120 -35.22 -14.79 30.33
C SER A 120 -34.46 -14.53 31.64
N GLY A 121 -35.11 -14.80 32.77
CA GLY A 121 -34.44 -14.90 34.07
C GLY A 121 -33.55 -16.15 34.09
N ALA A 122 -32.27 -15.96 34.38
CA ALA A 122 -31.35 -17.02 34.73
C ALA A 122 -31.14 -16.99 36.24
N GLU A 123 -31.66 -18.04 36.85
CA GLU A 123 -31.47 -18.50 38.21
C GLU A 123 -30.01 -18.90 38.41
N SER A 124 -29.38 -18.42 39.48
CA SER A 124 -28.04 -18.86 39.88
C SER A 124 -28.09 -19.32 41.33
N ASP A 125 -28.08 -20.64 41.49
CA ASP A 125 -27.88 -21.36 42.74
C ASP A 125 -26.59 -20.92 43.43
N VAL A 126 -26.70 -20.53 44.70
CA VAL A 126 -25.56 -20.46 45.62
C VAL A 126 -25.89 -21.32 46.82
N ALA A 127 -25.18 -22.45 46.91
CA ALA A 127 -25.22 -23.41 48.00
C ALA A 127 -24.80 -22.77 49.33
N PHE A 128 -25.61 -22.95 50.37
CA PHE A 128 -25.28 -22.62 51.76
C PHE A 128 -24.86 -23.90 52.50
N HIS A 129 -23.64 -23.89 53.04
CA HIS A 129 -23.14 -24.90 53.97
C HIS A 129 -23.68 -24.66 55.38
N HIS A 130 -24.22 -25.73 55.98
CA HIS A 130 -24.58 -25.85 57.39
C HIS A 130 -23.36 -25.83 58.32
N GLY A 131 -23.54 -25.23 59.51
CA GLY A 131 -22.88 -25.68 60.74
C GLY A 131 -22.43 -24.56 61.68
N ALA A 132 -23.14 -24.37 62.79
CA ALA A 132 -22.57 -24.18 64.14
C ALA A 132 -23.65 -23.82 65.20
N THR A 133 -23.94 -24.81 66.04
CA THR A 133 -24.05 -24.77 67.50
C THR A 133 -24.80 -23.62 68.20
N GLU A 134 -25.97 -23.99 68.74
CA GLU A 134 -26.68 -23.34 69.85
C GLU A 134 -25.78 -23.09 71.07
N LYS A 135 -25.92 -21.89 71.66
CA LYS A 135 -25.61 -21.63 73.07
C LYS A 135 -26.77 -20.86 73.72
N PRO A 136 -27.10 -21.15 74.99
CA PRO A 136 -28.35 -20.73 75.61
C PRO A 136 -28.34 -19.26 76.03
N SER A 137 -29.54 -18.69 75.98
CA SER A 137 -29.92 -17.33 76.34
C SER A 137 -29.55 -16.96 77.78
N ARG A 138 -28.79 -15.87 77.94
CA ARG A 138 -28.68 -15.13 79.20
C ARG A 138 -29.57 -13.89 79.13
N TYR A 139 -30.62 -13.90 79.94
CA TYR A 139 -31.52 -12.77 80.19
C TYR A 139 -30.71 -11.61 80.78
N ARG A 140 -30.71 -10.45 80.12
CA ARG A 140 -30.05 -9.21 80.58
C ARG A 140 -31.14 -8.18 80.87
N PRO A 141 -31.12 -7.53 82.05
CA PRO A 141 -32.15 -6.58 82.46
C PRO A 141 -32.18 -5.33 81.55
N PRO A 142 -33.32 -4.64 81.48
CA PRO A 142 -33.57 -3.58 80.51
C PRO A 142 -32.67 -2.36 80.79
N SER A 143 -31.70 -2.13 79.91
CA SER A 143 -30.91 -0.91 79.91
C SER A 143 -31.70 0.21 79.25
N VAL A 144 -31.83 1.31 79.97
CA VAL A 144 -32.39 2.61 79.55
C VAL A 144 -32.05 2.94 78.09
N PRO A 145 -33.04 3.32 77.25
CA PRO A 145 -32.80 3.60 75.84
C PRO A 145 -31.75 4.71 75.68
N PRO A 146 -30.66 4.47 74.92
CA PRO A 146 -29.70 5.52 74.61
C PRO A 146 -30.41 6.61 73.82
N SER A 147 -30.21 7.88 74.20
CA SER A 147 -30.88 9.02 73.59
C SER A 147 -30.74 8.99 72.05
N GLU A 148 -31.87 8.90 71.35
CA GLU A 148 -31.97 8.76 69.88
C GLU A 148 -31.22 9.86 69.11
N ALA A 149 -30.97 11.02 69.74
CA ALA A 149 -30.28 12.17 69.18
C ALA A 149 -28.86 11.87 68.66
N SER A 150 -28.13 10.91 69.25
CA SER A 150 -26.75 10.58 68.84
C SER A 150 -26.67 9.72 67.57
N SER A 151 -27.72 8.96 67.26
CA SER A 151 -27.74 8.03 66.11
C SER A 151 -27.95 8.77 64.78
N THR A 152 -28.77 9.81 64.78
CA THR A 152 -29.13 10.59 63.59
C THR A 152 -27.96 11.44 63.10
N GLN A 153 -27.16 12.00 64.03
CA GLN A 153 -25.98 12.79 63.68
C GLN A 153 -24.90 11.95 62.98
N ARG A 154 -24.69 10.70 63.42
CA ARG A 154 -23.70 9.79 62.81
C ARG A 154 -24.08 9.35 61.40
N LYS A 155 -25.37 9.08 61.15
CA LYS A 155 -25.89 8.75 59.80
C LYS A 155 -25.71 9.92 58.82
N ASN A 156 -25.93 11.16 59.26
CA ASN A 156 -25.77 12.35 58.42
C ASN A 156 -24.31 12.59 57.99
N VAL A 157 -23.34 12.31 58.86
CA VAL A 157 -21.90 12.41 58.52
C VAL A 157 -21.49 11.34 57.50
N LEU A 158 -21.91 10.09 57.72
CA LEU A 158 -21.64 8.98 56.80
C LEU A 158 -22.22 9.23 55.42
N PHE A 159 -23.45 9.74 55.33
CA PHE A 159 -24.05 10.06 54.04
C PHE A 159 -23.30 11.18 53.30
N ARG A 160 -22.88 12.25 53.98
CA ARG A 160 -22.09 13.32 53.33
C ARG A 160 -20.77 12.79 52.81
N LEU A 161 -20.09 11.95 53.57
CA LEU A 161 -18.87 11.27 53.13
C LEU A 161 -19.16 10.39 51.91
N GLN A 162 -20.26 9.64 51.91
CA GLN A 162 -20.67 8.81 50.78
C GLN A 162 -20.92 9.65 49.53
N VAL A 163 -21.72 10.73 49.61
CA VAL A 163 -21.99 11.63 48.47
C VAL A 163 -20.71 12.31 47.99
N ALA A 164 -19.87 12.80 48.90
CA ALA A 164 -18.56 13.36 48.57
C ALA A 164 -17.71 12.35 47.79
N THR A 165 -17.67 11.11 48.28
CA THR A 165 -16.90 10.02 47.67
C THR A 165 -17.42 9.73 46.25
N TRP A 166 -18.73 9.68 46.05
CA TRP A 166 -19.32 9.48 44.72
C TRP A 166 -19.04 10.64 43.76
N VAL A 167 -19.10 11.89 44.23
CA VAL A 167 -18.72 13.07 43.42
C VAL A 167 -17.27 12.95 42.97
N TRP A 168 -16.35 12.68 43.90
CA TRP A 168 -14.92 12.55 43.58
C TRP A 168 -14.63 11.36 42.66
N LEU A 169 -15.28 10.21 42.90
CA LEU A 169 -15.14 9.03 42.06
C LEU A 169 -15.60 9.30 40.63
N THR A 170 -16.71 10.03 40.48
CA THR A 170 -17.28 10.37 39.17
C THR A 170 -16.39 11.36 38.41
N ILE A 171 -15.89 12.39 39.09
CA ILE A 171 -14.95 13.35 38.51
C ILE A 171 -13.66 12.64 38.08
N LEU A 172 -13.07 11.83 38.95
CA LEU A 172 -11.85 11.10 38.65
C LEU A 172 -12.07 10.10 37.51
N GLY A 173 -13.18 9.37 37.52
CA GLY A 173 -13.55 8.42 36.47
C GLY A 173 -13.69 9.08 35.10
N GLN A 174 -14.42 10.20 35.01
CA GLN A 174 -14.57 10.94 33.75
C GLN A 174 -13.25 11.57 33.29
N LEU A 175 -12.42 12.07 34.22
CA LEU A 175 -11.09 12.58 33.88
C LEU A 175 -10.20 11.48 33.31
N VAL A 176 -10.27 10.24 33.82
CA VAL A 176 -9.53 9.10 33.26
C VAL A 176 -10.02 8.76 31.85
N VAL A 177 -11.35 8.65 31.65
CA VAL A 177 -11.94 8.41 30.32
C VAL A 177 -11.51 9.49 29.32
N LEU A 178 -11.66 10.75 29.70
CA LEU A 178 -11.32 11.89 28.86
C LEU A 178 -9.81 11.94 28.57
N SER A 179 -8.97 11.67 29.57
CA SER A 179 -7.52 11.64 29.39
C SER A 179 -7.08 10.58 28.38
N VAL A 180 -7.69 9.39 28.41
CA VAL A 180 -7.43 8.34 27.42
C VAL A 180 -7.86 8.79 26.02
N ALA A 181 -9.08 9.36 25.89
CA ALA A 181 -9.59 9.82 24.61
C ALA A 181 -8.73 10.94 24.01
N ILE A 182 -8.38 11.96 24.81
CA ILE A 182 -7.51 13.06 24.40
C ILE A 182 -6.12 12.54 24.06
N LEU A 183 -5.54 11.63 24.85
CA LEU A 183 -4.22 11.07 24.56
C LEU A 183 -4.19 10.41 23.18
N PHE A 184 -5.17 9.57 22.85
CA PHE A 184 -5.26 8.98 21.52
C PHE A 184 -5.54 10.00 20.43
N PHE A 185 -6.41 10.97 20.67
CA PHE A 185 -6.67 12.05 19.72
C PHE A 185 -5.38 12.83 19.40
N MET A 186 -4.60 13.18 20.43
CA MET A 186 -3.31 13.84 20.26
C MET A 186 -2.31 12.92 19.55
N LEU A 187 -2.29 11.62 19.85
CA LEU A 187 -1.44 10.67 19.15
C LEU A 187 -1.78 10.62 17.66
N ILE A 188 -3.05 10.48 17.29
CA ILE A 188 -3.50 10.43 15.89
C ILE A 188 -3.14 11.73 15.15
N HIS A 189 -3.31 12.88 15.80
CA HIS A 189 -3.16 14.18 15.16
C HIS A 189 -1.71 14.67 15.07
N PHE A 190 -0.88 14.38 16.08
CA PHE A 190 0.49 14.92 16.17
C PHE A 190 1.58 13.87 15.92
N SER A 191 1.27 12.58 15.93
CA SER A 191 2.26 11.52 15.75
C SER A 191 1.80 10.43 14.80
N SER A 192 2.55 10.19 13.73
CA SER A 192 2.37 8.98 12.94
C SER A 192 2.95 7.80 13.72
N THR A 193 2.10 7.10 14.47
CA THR A 193 2.54 5.96 15.28
C THR A 193 2.19 4.66 14.55
N PRO A 194 3.17 3.98 13.93
CA PRO A 194 2.92 2.69 13.31
C PRO A 194 2.57 1.66 14.38
N MET A 195 1.61 0.81 14.08
CA MET A 195 1.35 -0.37 14.89
C MET A 195 2.57 -1.30 14.81
N HIS A 196 2.82 -2.07 15.88
CA HIS A 196 3.88 -3.08 15.84
C HIS A 196 3.61 -4.08 14.71
N GLN A 197 4.64 -4.40 13.92
CA GLN A 197 4.50 -5.14 12.66
C GLN A 197 3.73 -6.46 12.79
N ALA A 198 4.02 -7.27 13.81
CA ALA A 198 3.31 -8.53 14.03
C ALA A 198 1.81 -8.34 14.28
N LEU A 199 1.42 -7.23 14.92
CA LEU A 199 0.02 -6.88 15.12
C LEU A 199 -0.61 -6.34 13.84
N ALA A 200 0.12 -5.52 13.06
CA ALA A 200 -0.34 -5.01 11.78
C ALA A 200 -0.59 -6.15 10.77
N GLU A 201 0.32 -7.12 10.69
CA GLU A 201 0.17 -8.32 9.88
C GLU A 201 -1.06 -9.14 10.31
N THR A 202 -1.25 -9.33 11.62
CA THR A 202 -2.43 -10.02 12.15
C THR A 202 -3.71 -9.25 11.82
N ALA A 203 -3.67 -7.93 11.93
CA ALA A 203 -4.80 -7.06 11.69
C ALA A 203 -5.24 -7.06 10.23
N ILE A 204 -4.30 -7.08 9.29
CA ILE A 204 -4.58 -7.18 7.86
C ILE A 204 -5.10 -8.57 7.49
N GLN A 205 -4.58 -9.63 8.11
CA GLN A 205 -5.09 -10.98 7.89
C GLN A 205 -6.47 -11.21 8.52
N SER A 206 -6.79 -10.52 9.62
CA SER A 206 -8.02 -10.71 10.39
C SER A 206 -8.71 -9.37 10.74
N PRO A 207 -9.17 -8.58 9.75
CA PRO A 207 -9.70 -7.24 10.00
C PRO A 207 -10.93 -7.27 10.91
N ARG A 208 -11.76 -8.33 10.80
CA ARG A 208 -12.94 -8.53 11.65
C ARG A 208 -12.59 -8.72 13.13
N ALA A 209 -11.52 -9.45 13.43
CA ALA A 209 -11.09 -9.69 14.81
C ALA A 209 -10.58 -8.40 15.46
N VAL A 210 -9.87 -7.57 14.71
CA VAL A 210 -9.40 -6.26 15.19
C VAL A 210 -10.56 -5.29 15.37
N ALA A 211 -11.48 -5.20 14.42
CA ALA A 211 -12.69 -4.38 14.55
C ALA A 211 -13.51 -4.79 15.79
N LEU A 212 -13.65 -6.09 16.05
CA LEU A 212 -14.32 -6.60 17.24
C LEU A 212 -13.59 -6.22 18.53
N CYS A 213 -12.26 -6.39 18.58
CA CYS A 213 -11.45 -6.02 19.74
C CYS A 213 -11.52 -4.51 20.05
N VAL A 214 -11.42 -3.69 19.00
CA VAL A 214 -11.56 -2.24 19.10
C VAL A 214 -12.96 -1.86 19.58
N THR A 215 -14.01 -2.47 19.02
CA THR A 215 -15.41 -2.21 19.40
C THR A 215 -15.68 -2.64 20.84
N MET A 216 -15.19 -3.81 21.29
CA MET A 216 -15.32 -4.25 22.68
C MET A 216 -14.63 -3.30 23.67
N THR A 217 -13.46 -2.78 23.29
CA THR A 217 -12.74 -1.80 24.11
C THR A 217 -13.51 -0.49 24.14
N ALA A 218 -14.02 -0.03 23.00
CA ALA A 218 -14.83 1.16 22.87
C ALA A 218 -16.15 1.07 23.66
N THR A 219 -16.85 -0.07 23.61
CA THR A 219 -18.08 -0.29 24.39
C THR A 219 -17.80 -0.29 25.89
N LEU A 220 -16.68 -0.86 26.35
CA LEU A 220 -16.29 -0.82 27.75
C LEU A 220 -16.10 0.63 28.25
N PHE A 221 -15.37 1.46 27.50
CA PHE A 221 -15.20 2.88 27.84
C PHE A 221 -16.51 3.65 27.74
N SER A 222 -17.35 3.35 26.75
CA SER A 222 -18.69 3.94 26.59
C SER A 222 -19.61 3.62 27.77
N ILE A 223 -19.65 2.36 28.22
CA ILE A 223 -20.41 1.92 29.40
C ILE A 223 -19.91 2.63 30.65
N MET A 224 -18.58 2.72 30.83
CA MET A 224 -17.97 3.42 31.97
C MET A 224 -18.32 4.91 31.98
N ALA A 225 -18.23 5.59 30.83
CA ALA A 225 -18.61 6.99 30.68
C ALA A 225 -20.11 7.22 30.97
N THR A 226 -20.97 6.34 30.43
CA THR A 226 -22.43 6.38 30.63
C THR A 226 -22.80 6.12 32.10
N PHE A 227 -22.13 5.20 32.77
CA PHE A 227 -22.32 4.92 34.19
C PHE A 227 -22.02 6.15 35.05
N PHE A 228 -20.86 6.79 34.84
CA PHE A 228 -20.49 8.01 35.55
C PHE A 228 -21.41 9.19 35.23
N PHE A 229 -21.86 9.30 33.98
CA PHE A 229 -22.85 10.31 33.58
C PHE A 229 -24.20 10.09 34.29
N SER A 230 -24.72 8.86 34.32
CA SER A 230 -25.95 8.51 35.06
C SER A 230 -25.82 8.81 36.56
N LYS A 231 -24.67 8.46 37.18
CA LYS A 231 -24.41 8.80 38.59
C LYS A 231 -24.33 10.32 38.82
N SER A 232 -23.78 11.08 37.89
CA SER A 232 -23.77 12.55 37.95
C SER A 232 -25.18 13.14 37.93
N LEU A 233 -26.06 12.60 37.08
CA LEU A 233 -27.46 13.02 37.00
C LEU A 233 -28.23 12.71 38.28
N VAL A 234 -28.00 11.54 38.88
CA VAL A 234 -28.58 11.17 40.18
C VAL A 234 -28.14 12.15 41.27
N LEU A 235 -26.84 12.44 41.36
CA LEU A 235 -26.31 13.41 42.34
C LEU A 235 -26.90 14.81 42.13
N TYR A 236 -27.07 15.20 40.86
CA TYR A 236 -27.69 16.46 40.48
C TYR A 236 -29.14 16.52 40.92
N LEU A 237 -29.94 15.48 40.65
CA LEU A 237 -31.32 15.36 41.11
C LEU A 237 -31.42 15.49 42.63
N THR A 238 -30.59 14.77 43.38
CA THR A 238 -30.57 14.85 44.85
C THR A 238 -30.29 16.27 45.35
N SER A 239 -29.43 17.02 44.64
CA SER A 239 -29.10 18.39 45.03
C SER A 239 -30.17 19.41 44.65
N VAL A 240 -30.94 19.14 43.59
CA VAL A 240 -31.93 20.05 43.01
C VAL A 240 -33.30 19.86 43.63
N THR A 241 -33.67 18.64 44.04
CA THR A 241 -34.95 18.37 44.73
C THR A 241 -35.09 19.13 46.04
N CYS A 242 -33.98 19.54 46.65
CA CYS A 242 -33.98 20.43 47.81
C CYS A 242 -34.46 21.86 47.48
N LYS A 243 -34.59 22.23 46.20
CA LYS A 243 -35.08 23.53 45.72
C LYS A 243 -36.36 23.34 44.89
N PRO A 244 -37.27 24.32 44.86
CA PRO A 244 -38.45 24.26 44.01
C PRO A 244 -38.02 24.13 42.55
N THR A 245 -38.39 23.02 41.91
CA THR A 245 -38.08 22.71 40.52
C THR A 245 -39.34 22.47 39.71
N SER A 246 -39.32 22.81 38.42
CA SER A 246 -40.44 22.51 37.52
C SER A 246 -40.64 20.99 37.41
N LEU A 247 -41.88 20.51 37.52
CA LEU A 247 -42.21 19.08 37.39
C LEU A 247 -41.68 18.47 36.07
N PRO A 248 -41.81 19.12 34.90
CA PRO A 248 -41.24 18.59 33.65
C PRO A 248 -39.73 18.38 33.75
N GLY A 249 -38.98 19.38 34.23
CA GLY A 249 -37.52 19.25 34.40
C GLY A 249 -37.11 18.12 35.35
N PHE A 250 -37.83 17.95 36.47
CA PHE A 250 -37.57 16.84 37.39
C PHE A 250 -37.82 15.48 36.74
N LEU A 251 -38.96 15.32 36.05
CA LEU A 251 -39.31 14.08 35.35
C LEU A 251 -38.34 13.78 34.21
N THR A 252 -37.96 14.79 33.43
CA THR A 252 -36.98 14.65 32.34
C THR A 252 -35.64 14.16 32.87
N VAL A 253 -35.09 14.80 33.91
CA VAL A 253 -33.78 14.40 34.46
C VAL A 253 -33.86 13.02 35.14
N SER A 254 -34.96 12.71 35.83
CA SER A 254 -35.21 11.38 36.42
C SER A 254 -35.24 10.28 35.35
N ASN A 255 -36.01 10.48 34.28
CA ASN A 255 -36.09 9.53 33.17
C ASN A 255 -34.76 9.41 32.43
N LEU A 256 -34.04 10.52 32.21
CA LEU A 256 -32.73 10.53 31.58
C LEU A 256 -31.69 9.76 32.40
N SER A 257 -31.74 9.83 33.74
CA SER A 257 -30.86 9.05 34.61
C SER A 257 -31.03 7.53 34.45
N ARG A 258 -32.22 7.11 34.01
CA ARG A 258 -32.59 5.71 33.71
C ARG A 258 -32.39 5.34 32.24
N GLY A 259 -31.93 6.26 31.40
CA GLY A 259 -31.79 6.07 29.96
C GLY A 259 -33.11 6.12 29.19
N ALA A 260 -34.19 6.63 29.79
CA ALA A 260 -35.48 6.81 29.12
C ALA A 260 -35.63 8.24 28.57
N VAL A 261 -36.21 8.36 27.38
CA VAL A 261 -36.48 9.66 26.72
C VAL A 261 -37.85 10.17 27.13
N VAL A 262 -37.94 11.46 27.44
CA VAL A 262 -39.23 12.15 27.62
C VAL A 262 -39.50 13.01 26.41
N ILE A 263 -40.50 12.64 25.63
CA ILE A 263 -40.99 13.43 24.50
C ILE A 263 -42.20 14.20 24.99
N SER A 264 -42.03 15.50 25.24
CA SER A 264 -43.10 16.42 25.59
C SER A 264 -43.13 17.56 24.56
N MET A 265 -44.24 17.67 23.82
CA MET A 265 -44.43 18.76 22.85
C MET A 265 -44.56 20.12 23.55
N ASP A 266 -45.10 20.13 24.78
CA ASP A 266 -45.27 21.34 25.57
C ASP A 266 -43.93 21.94 26.06
N ASN A 267 -42.85 21.16 26.03
CA ASN A 267 -41.54 21.55 26.54
C ASN A 267 -40.41 21.17 25.56
N LEU A 268 -40.44 21.76 24.37
CA LEU A 268 -39.47 21.49 23.30
C LEU A 268 -38.00 21.58 23.76
N ASN A 269 -37.67 22.51 24.67
CA ASN A 269 -36.30 22.65 25.20
C ASN A 269 -35.84 21.44 26.01
N TRP A 270 -36.72 20.85 26.84
CA TRP A 270 -36.37 19.68 27.64
C TRP A 270 -36.35 18.41 26.79
N THR A 271 -37.25 18.34 25.80
CA THR A 271 -37.27 17.26 24.81
C THR A 271 -36.01 17.27 23.95
N SER A 272 -35.57 18.45 23.46
CA SER A 272 -34.35 18.56 22.65
C SER A 272 -33.09 18.19 23.43
N VAL A 273 -32.96 18.60 24.71
CA VAL A 273 -31.84 18.19 25.58
C VAL A 273 -31.84 16.67 25.80
N SER A 274 -33.02 16.06 25.98
CA SER A 274 -33.14 14.61 26.19
C SER A 274 -32.74 13.82 24.94
N ILE A 275 -33.24 14.23 23.78
CA ILE A 275 -32.89 13.63 22.49
C ILE A 275 -31.40 13.81 22.20
N LEU A 276 -30.85 15.02 22.37
CA LEU A 276 -29.43 15.29 22.18
C LEU A 276 -28.57 14.42 23.09
N THR A 277 -28.92 14.32 24.38
CA THR A 277 -28.18 13.48 25.33
C THR A 277 -28.23 12.01 24.94
N LEU A 278 -29.39 11.51 24.52
CA LEU A 278 -29.56 10.14 24.05
C LEU A 278 -28.67 9.87 22.82
N VAL A 279 -28.70 10.78 21.83
CA VAL A 279 -27.84 10.69 20.64
C VAL A 279 -26.37 10.69 21.03
N LEU A 280 -25.96 11.59 21.92
CA LEU A 280 -24.59 11.66 22.42
C LEU A 280 -24.17 10.35 23.10
N LEU A 281 -25.02 9.81 24.00
CA LEU A 281 -24.75 8.55 24.70
C LEU A 281 -24.65 7.36 23.72
N HIS A 282 -25.54 7.24 22.75
CA HIS A 282 -25.44 6.17 21.73
C HIS A 282 -24.25 6.36 20.80
N SER A 283 -23.84 7.60 20.53
CA SER A 283 -22.67 7.91 19.72
C SER A 283 -21.33 7.67 20.44
N LEU A 284 -21.31 7.50 21.77
CA LEU A 284 -20.07 7.29 22.53
C LEU A 284 -19.29 6.04 22.05
N THR A 285 -19.98 4.95 21.77
CA THR A 285 -19.32 3.73 21.28
C THR A 285 -18.69 3.98 19.91
N ALA A 286 -19.43 4.60 18.98
CA ALA A 286 -18.91 4.96 17.66
C ALA A 286 -17.74 5.95 17.76
N SER A 287 -17.82 6.90 18.70
CA SER A 287 -16.80 7.89 19.02
C SER A 287 -15.49 7.22 19.44
N PHE A 288 -15.53 6.36 20.46
CA PHE A 288 -14.35 5.61 20.89
C PHE A 288 -13.83 4.66 19.80
N THR A 289 -14.71 3.98 19.07
CA THR A 289 -14.30 3.11 17.95
C THR A 289 -13.56 3.91 16.89
N SER A 290 -14.05 5.10 16.52
CA SER A 290 -13.40 5.95 15.50
C SER A 290 -11.99 6.41 15.91
N ILE A 291 -11.77 6.64 17.20
CA ILE A 291 -10.47 7.05 17.75
C ILE A 291 -9.53 5.84 17.87
N PHE A 292 -10.04 4.69 18.31
CA PHE A 292 -9.19 3.52 18.54
C PHE A 292 -8.90 2.69 17.29
N THR A 293 -9.71 2.81 16.24
CA THR A 293 -9.52 2.06 15.00
C THR A 293 -8.22 2.51 14.31
N PRO A 294 -7.26 1.59 14.08
CA PRO A 294 -6.06 1.94 13.35
C PRO A 294 -6.39 2.19 11.88
N THR A 295 -5.75 3.18 11.28
CA THR A 295 -5.86 3.55 9.88
C THR A 295 -4.65 3.06 9.09
N PRO A 296 -4.79 2.83 7.76
CA PRO A 296 -3.65 2.59 6.89
C PRO A 296 -2.65 3.76 6.94
N LEU A 297 -1.37 3.44 7.05
CA LEU A 297 -0.26 4.37 7.17
C LEU A 297 0.89 3.88 6.29
N ILE A 298 1.42 4.77 5.44
CA ILE A 298 2.60 4.48 4.64
C ILE A 298 3.84 4.83 5.46
N MET A 299 4.67 3.83 5.75
CA MET A 299 5.92 3.99 6.47
C MET A 299 7.09 4.07 5.50
N ARG A 300 8.01 5.00 5.77
CA ARG A 300 9.22 5.24 4.97
C ARG A 300 10.44 4.76 5.75
N VAL A 301 11.16 3.80 5.19
CA VAL A 301 12.40 3.26 5.78
C VAL A 301 13.56 3.59 4.84
N PRO A 302 14.58 4.32 5.30
CA PRO A 302 15.74 4.61 4.47
C PRO A 302 16.52 3.32 4.17
N ILE A 303 16.88 3.16 2.90
CA ILE A 303 17.70 2.06 2.39
C ILE A 303 18.96 2.62 1.72
N GLY A 304 20.04 1.85 1.74
CA GLY A 304 21.31 2.23 1.13
C GLY A 304 22.06 1.02 0.59
N GLY A 305 22.89 1.23 -0.42
CA GLY A 305 23.70 0.18 -1.02
C GLY A 305 24.85 0.74 -1.85
N THR A 306 25.51 -0.16 -2.59
CA THR A 306 26.62 0.20 -3.47
C THR A 306 26.38 -0.37 -4.86
N GLU A 307 26.71 0.42 -5.88
CA GLU A 307 26.62 0.03 -7.27
C GLU A 307 27.93 0.32 -8.01
N PHE A 308 28.07 -0.24 -9.20
CA PHE A 308 29.19 0.05 -10.07
C PHE A 308 29.05 1.42 -10.74
N ALA A 309 30.13 2.20 -10.71
CA ALA A 309 30.21 3.57 -11.20
C ALA A 309 30.77 3.59 -12.65
N LEU A 310 29.88 3.73 -13.64
CA LEU A 310 30.25 3.83 -15.06
C LEU A 310 31.00 5.13 -15.39
N ASP A 311 30.81 6.19 -14.60
CA ASP A 311 31.52 7.46 -14.70
C ASP A 311 32.91 7.43 -14.04
N SER A 312 33.31 6.32 -13.43
CA SER A 312 34.63 6.20 -12.81
C SER A 312 35.73 6.38 -13.85
N GLN A 313 36.58 7.38 -13.64
CA GLN A 313 37.73 7.63 -14.49
C GLN A 313 38.69 6.42 -14.51
N HIS A 314 38.79 5.68 -13.40
CA HIS A 314 39.58 4.45 -13.34
C HIS A 314 39.03 3.36 -14.26
N TYR A 315 37.71 3.23 -14.35
CA TYR A 315 37.07 2.32 -15.30
C TYR A 315 37.31 2.72 -16.74
N ALA A 316 37.12 4.00 -17.06
CA ALA A 316 37.37 4.51 -18.39
C ALA A 316 38.85 4.32 -18.81
N GLN A 317 39.80 4.58 -17.91
CA GLN A 317 41.22 4.35 -18.15
C GLN A 317 41.54 2.87 -18.39
N ALA A 318 41.00 1.97 -17.57
CA ALA A 318 41.19 0.54 -17.75
C ALA A 318 40.54 -0.01 -19.03
N ALA A 319 39.48 0.61 -19.52
CA ALA A 319 38.88 0.28 -20.81
C ALA A 319 39.77 0.69 -22.00
N THR A 320 40.57 1.75 -21.87
CA THR A 320 41.43 2.25 -22.96
C THR A 320 42.87 1.77 -22.89
N ASP A 321 43.40 1.59 -21.68
CA ASP A 321 44.82 1.32 -21.48
C ASP A 321 45.06 -0.20 -21.43
N PRO A 322 45.73 -0.77 -22.45
CA PRO A 322 46.04 -2.19 -22.46
C PRO A 322 46.93 -2.59 -21.29
N GLN A 323 47.79 -1.72 -20.76
CA GLN A 323 48.64 -2.05 -19.61
C GLN A 323 47.82 -2.23 -18.34
N ILE A 324 46.91 -1.29 -18.05
CA ILE A 324 46.00 -1.38 -16.89
C ILE A 324 45.08 -2.60 -17.03
N SER A 325 44.47 -2.79 -18.21
CA SER A 325 43.60 -3.96 -18.44
C SER A 325 44.35 -5.29 -18.32
N ASN A 326 45.60 -5.37 -18.80
CA ASN A 326 46.39 -6.60 -18.74
C ASN A 326 46.85 -6.95 -17.32
N ALA A 327 46.92 -5.97 -16.41
CA ALA A 327 47.19 -6.19 -14.99
C ALA A 327 46.00 -6.81 -14.25
N LEU A 328 44.78 -6.73 -14.81
CA LEU A 328 43.59 -7.33 -14.22
C LEU A 328 43.53 -8.85 -14.47
N PRO A 329 42.94 -9.62 -13.53
CA PRO A 329 42.81 -11.06 -13.67
C PRO A 329 42.00 -11.43 -14.91
N THR A 330 42.34 -12.56 -15.54
CA THR A 330 41.51 -13.15 -16.60
C THR A 330 40.33 -13.91 -16.00
N PHE A 331 39.26 -14.10 -16.78
CA PHE A 331 38.15 -14.92 -16.31
C PHE A 331 38.54 -16.35 -15.97
N GLY A 332 38.04 -16.84 -14.84
CA GLY A 332 37.97 -18.27 -14.56
C GLY A 332 36.91 -18.97 -15.43
N PRO A 333 36.93 -20.31 -15.52
CA PRO A 333 36.00 -21.07 -16.36
C PRO A 333 34.52 -20.80 -16.08
N ALA A 334 34.15 -20.62 -14.80
CA ALA A 334 32.77 -20.33 -14.41
C ALA A 334 32.33 -18.93 -14.86
N GLN A 335 33.21 -17.93 -14.73
CA GLN A 335 32.94 -16.56 -15.17
C GLN A 335 32.85 -16.48 -16.69
N LEU A 336 33.72 -17.19 -17.41
CA LEU A 336 33.66 -17.27 -18.87
C LEU A 336 32.35 -17.93 -19.34
N SER A 337 31.88 -18.97 -18.65
CA SER A 337 30.58 -19.59 -18.93
C SER A 337 29.43 -18.60 -18.75
N LEU A 338 29.44 -17.83 -17.64
CA LEU A 338 28.44 -16.79 -17.38
C LEU A 338 28.52 -15.65 -18.41
N GLU A 339 29.72 -15.16 -18.72
CA GLU A 339 29.95 -14.14 -19.76
C GLU A 339 29.42 -14.62 -21.11
N ASN A 340 29.69 -15.87 -21.50
CA ASN A 340 29.19 -16.43 -22.75
C ASN A 340 27.65 -16.50 -22.76
N GLN A 341 27.02 -16.86 -21.63
CA GLN A 341 25.56 -16.85 -21.49
C GLN A 341 24.99 -15.44 -21.60
N VAL A 342 25.59 -14.47 -20.88
CA VAL A 342 25.19 -13.06 -20.95
C VAL A 342 25.35 -12.55 -22.38
N THR A 343 26.50 -12.78 -23.00
CA THR A 343 26.81 -12.38 -24.39
C THR A 343 25.81 -12.95 -25.39
N ALA A 344 25.45 -14.23 -25.25
CA ALA A 344 24.48 -14.89 -26.14
C ALA A 344 23.06 -14.29 -26.05
N VAL A 345 22.70 -13.64 -24.93
CA VAL A 345 21.39 -12.99 -24.77
C VAL A 345 21.41 -11.48 -25.04
N ILE A 346 22.59 -10.85 -25.23
CA ILE A 346 22.69 -9.40 -25.45
C ILE A 346 21.89 -8.97 -26.67
N GLY A 347 22.10 -9.63 -27.82
CA GLY A 347 21.43 -9.27 -29.07
C GLY A 347 19.89 -9.33 -28.98
N PRO A 348 19.30 -10.48 -28.59
CA PRO A 348 17.85 -10.58 -28.43
C PRO A 348 17.29 -9.60 -27.38
N LEU A 349 18.01 -9.39 -26.28
CA LEU A 349 17.60 -8.47 -25.22
C LEU A 349 17.69 -7.00 -25.67
N ALA A 350 18.68 -6.65 -26.49
CA ALA A 350 18.81 -5.35 -27.11
C ALA A 350 17.60 -5.04 -27.99
N LEU A 351 17.19 -5.98 -28.85
CA LEU A 351 16.04 -5.83 -29.73
C LEU A 351 14.72 -5.75 -28.95
N THR A 352 14.52 -6.58 -27.92
CA THR A 352 13.28 -6.50 -27.10
C THR A 352 13.19 -5.21 -26.31
N SER A 353 14.31 -4.73 -25.75
CA SER A 353 14.40 -3.41 -25.10
C SER A 353 14.11 -2.28 -26.08
N ALA A 354 14.67 -2.34 -27.29
CA ALA A 354 14.45 -1.36 -28.35
C ALA A 354 12.98 -1.28 -28.77
N TYR A 355 12.36 -2.43 -29.02
CA TYR A 355 10.94 -2.51 -29.36
C TYR A 355 10.06 -1.99 -28.22
N ALA A 356 10.33 -2.40 -26.97
CA ALA A 356 9.56 -1.95 -25.81
C ALA A 356 9.66 -0.43 -25.60
N SER A 357 10.86 0.14 -25.74
CA SER A 357 11.11 1.58 -25.70
C SER A 357 10.26 2.33 -26.72
N ALA A 358 10.36 1.96 -28.00
CA ALA A 358 9.64 2.63 -29.08
C ALA A 358 8.12 2.42 -28.97
N SER A 359 7.67 1.23 -28.59
CA SER A 359 6.25 0.95 -28.38
C SER A 359 5.65 1.78 -27.23
N SER A 360 6.41 1.96 -26.13
CA SER A 360 5.99 2.80 -25.00
C SER A 360 5.86 4.27 -25.40
N ARG A 361 6.74 4.77 -26.29
CA ARG A 361 6.66 6.13 -26.85
C ARG A 361 5.37 6.35 -27.65
N LEU A 362 4.87 5.30 -28.30
CA LEU A 362 3.61 5.31 -29.04
C LEU A 362 2.37 5.10 -28.14
N GLY A 363 2.55 5.01 -26.82
CA GLY A 363 1.45 4.82 -25.85
C GLY A 363 1.03 3.36 -25.63
N TYR A 364 1.75 2.39 -26.21
CA TYR A 364 1.49 0.97 -25.99
C TYR A 364 2.34 0.44 -24.84
N PRO A 365 1.75 -0.04 -23.75
CA PRO A 365 2.51 -0.53 -22.60
C PRO A 365 3.23 -1.83 -22.95
N GLN A 366 4.54 -1.76 -23.17
CA GLN A 366 5.42 -2.91 -23.34
C GLN A 366 6.41 -2.96 -22.19
N ALA A 367 6.83 -4.16 -21.79
CA ALA A 367 7.85 -4.33 -20.76
C ALA A 367 8.98 -5.20 -21.26
N THR A 368 10.21 -4.83 -20.89
CA THR A 368 11.39 -5.67 -21.12
C THR A 368 11.81 -6.34 -19.81
N SER A 369 12.18 -7.62 -19.87
CA SER A 369 12.61 -8.38 -18.70
C SER A 369 14.12 -8.55 -18.71
N TYR A 370 14.77 -8.16 -17.61
CA TYR A 370 16.19 -8.40 -17.42
C TYR A 370 16.46 -8.89 -16.01
N LEU A 371 17.18 -10.02 -15.89
CA LEU A 371 17.45 -10.71 -14.62
C LEU A 371 16.17 -10.96 -13.78
N GLY A 372 15.03 -11.24 -14.41
CA GLY A 372 13.75 -11.43 -13.69
C GLY A 372 13.07 -10.14 -13.23
N THR A 373 13.63 -8.98 -13.58
CA THR A 373 13.04 -7.66 -13.31
C THR A 373 12.38 -7.12 -14.58
N LEU A 374 11.12 -6.68 -14.48
CA LEU A 374 10.35 -6.12 -15.59
C LEU A 374 10.46 -4.59 -15.61
N PHE A 375 10.96 -4.01 -16.68
CA PHE A 375 11.04 -2.56 -16.90
C PHE A 375 9.87 -2.07 -17.74
N ASN A 376 9.31 -0.90 -17.42
CA ASN A 376 8.11 -0.39 -18.08
C ASN A 376 8.35 0.23 -19.48
N SER A 377 9.59 0.53 -19.85
CA SER A 377 9.92 1.11 -21.16
C SER A 377 11.34 0.72 -21.57
N THR A 378 12.33 1.36 -20.94
CA THR A 378 13.75 1.09 -21.07
C THR A 378 14.36 0.83 -19.70
N THR A 379 15.60 0.37 -19.67
CA THR A 379 16.35 0.24 -18.41
C THR A 379 16.94 1.54 -17.92
N GLY A 380 16.99 2.62 -18.72
CA GLY A 380 17.68 3.86 -18.33
C GLY A 380 19.18 3.68 -18.04
N GLY A 381 19.77 2.55 -18.48
CA GLY A 381 21.15 2.19 -18.14
C GLY A 381 21.38 1.86 -16.67
N ILE A 382 20.33 1.64 -15.87
CA ILE A 382 20.47 1.18 -14.48
C ILE A 382 20.55 -0.34 -14.40
N LEU A 383 21.18 -0.84 -13.34
CA LEU A 383 21.12 -2.24 -12.97
C LEU A 383 20.01 -2.47 -11.93
N PRO A 384 19.17 -3.51 -12.05
CA PRO A 384 18.24 -3.87 -11.00
C PRO A 384 18.93 -4.04 -9.64
N THR A 385 18.27 -3.53 -8.61
CA THR A 385 18.72 -3.67 -7.23
C THR A 385 17.70 -4.47 -6.44
N ILE A 386 18.18 -5.36 -5.57
CA ILE A 386 17.35 -6.18 -4.71
C ILE A 386 17.75 -6.02 -3.23
N PRO A 387 16.86 -6.38 -2.29
CA PRO A 387 17.24 -6.44 -0.88
C PRO A 387 18.32 -7.51 -0.65
N SER A 388 19.35 -7.19 0.14
CA SER A 388 20.34 -8.20 0.56
C SER A 388 19.76 -9.21 1.57
N GLU A 389 18.76 -8.78 2.34
CA GLU A 389 18.10 -9.61 3.36
C GLU A 389 17.12 -10.60 2.72
N LYS A 390 17.26 -11.89 3.06
CA LYS A 390 16.41 -12.96 2.55
C LYS A 390 14.93 -12.74 2.85
N ASP A 391 14.59 -12.23 4.03
CA ASP A 391 13.20 -11.98 4.43
C ASP A 391 12.55 -10.91 3.55
N ALA A 392 13.29 -9.86 3.19
CA ALA A 392 12.83 -8.81 2.28
C ALA A 392 12.74 -9.28 0.83
N LEU A 393 13.64 -10.17 0.42
CA LEU A 393 13.56 -10.79 -0.89
C LEU A 393 12.36 -11.75 -1.01
N ASP A 394 12.12 -12.58 0.00
CA ASP A 394 10.96 -13.47 0.06
C ASP A 394 9.63 -12.67 0.06
N ALA A 395 9.65 -11.46 0.62
CA ALA A 395 8.52 -10.54 0.58
C ALA A 395 8.27 -10.00 -0.83
N ALA A 396 9.31 -9.83 -1.65
CA ALA A 396 9.26 -9.38 -3.06
C ALA A 396 8.72 -10.45 -4.02
N ARG A 397 7.53 -10.98 -3.69
CA ARG A 397 6.80 -11.96 -4.51
C ARG A 397 6.68 -11.43 -5.94
N GLY A 398 7.26 -12.15 -6.89
CA GLY A 398 7.26 -11.80 -8.31
C GLY A 398 8.64 -11.56 -8.91
N VAL A 399 9.65 -11.30 -8.09
CA VAL A 399 11.05 -11.40 -8.51
C VAL A 399 11.50 -12.83 -8.22
N GLU A 400 11.23 -13.75 -9.14
CA GLU A 400 11.84 -15.09 -9.05
C GLU A 400 13.35 -14.89 -9.12
N ARG A 401 14.03 -15.07 -7.98
CA ARG A 401 15.49 -15.13 -7.93
C ARG A 401 15.88 -16.31 -8.80
N LEU A 402 16.25 -16.03 -10.04
CA LEU A 402 16.86 -17.02 -10.90
C LEU A 402 18.15 -17.42 -10.18
N LYS A 403 18.16 -18.61 -9.56
CA LYS A 403 19.26 -19.09 -8.69
C LYS A 403 20.65 -19.00 -9.33
N ASN A 404 20.70 -18.92 -10.66
CA ASN A 404 21.94 -18.80 -11.44
C ASN A 404 22.51 -17.37 -11.48
N PHE A 405 21.79 -16.36 -10.97
CA PHE A 405 22.19 -14.94 -10.99
C PHE A 405 22.35 -14.35 -9.58
N ASP A 406 22.56 -15.20 -8.57
CA ASP A 406 22.87 -14.74 -7.22
C ASP A 406 24.22 -13.97 -7.23
N GLY A 407 24.21 -12.73 -6.73
CA GLY A 407 25.39 -11.85 -6.71
C GLY A 407 25.61 -11.03 -7.99
N VAL A 408 24.70 -11.14 -8.97
CA VAL A 408 24.75 -10.42 -10.25
C VAL A 408 23.94 -9.12 -10.23
N MET A 409 23.06 -8.95 -9.24
CA MET A 409 22.33 -7.70 -9.01
C MET A 409 23.00 -6.87 -7.92
N SER A 410 22.77 -5.56 -7.96
CA SER A 410 23.15 -4.71 -6.84
C SER A 410 22.25 -5.04 -5.63
N GLU A 411 22.82 -4.99 -4.43
CA GLU A 411 22.10 -5.29 -3.19
C GLU A 411 22.02 -4.05 -2.30
N PHE A 412 20.87 -3.83 -1.65
CA PHE A 412 20.70 -2.78 -0.64
C PHE A 412 20.38 -3.36 0.74
N GLN A 413 20.72 -2.60 1.77
CA GLN A 413 20.44 -2.89 3.18
C GLN A 413 19.52 -1.81 3.77
N PHE A 414 18.78 -2.18 4.82
CA PHE A 414 18.02 -1.22 5.60
C PHE A 414 18.96 -0.48 6.55
N ASN A 415 18.91 0.85 6.55
CA ASN A 415 19.75 1.65 7.45
C ASN A 415 19.28 1.55 8.92
N HIS A 416 18.08 1.01 9.16
CA HIS A 416 17.52 0.83 10.50
C HIS A 416 17.80 -0.57 11.03
N HIS A 417 18.70 -0.68 12.01
CA HIS A 417 19.01 -1.95 12.66
C HIS A 417 17.76 -2.57 13.31
N GLY A 418 17.43 -3.80 12.90
CA GLY A 418 16.31 -4.57 13.46
C GLY A 418 14.98 -4.41 12.73
N PHE A 419 14.91 -3.59 11.67
CA PHE A 419 13.79 -3.66 10.74
C PHE A 419 13.78 -5.02 10.04
N LYS A 420 12.59 -5.63 9.89
CA LYS A 420 12.41 -6.88 9.14
C LYS A 420 11.26 -6.69 8.19
N ALA A 421 11.49 -6.79 6.88
CA ALA A 421 10.43 -6.65 5.90
C ALA A 421 9.34 -7.73 6.09
N SER A 422 8.08 -7.31 6.01
CA SER A 422 6.94 -8.22 6.13
C SER A 422 6.68 -8.95 4.82
N LYS A 423 6.33 -10.24 4.88
CA LYS A 423 5.89 -11.05 3.73
C LYS A 423 4.41 -10.83 3.35
N VAL A 424 3.68 -10.07 4.16
CA VAL A 424 2.22 -9.88 4.06
C VAL A 424 1.88 -8.43 3.69
N LEU A 425 2.63 -7.46 4.20
CA LEU A 425 2.39 -6.05 3.93
C LEU A 425 2.83 -5.70 2.50
N PRO A 426 2.00 -4.97 1.73
CA PRO A 426 2.42 -4.50 0.42
C PRO A 426 3.50 -3.43 0.59
N PHE A 427 4.45 -3.43 -0.34
CA PHE A 427 5.54 -2.48 -0.34
C PHE A 427 5.94 -2.12 -1.76
N ASN A 428 6.52 -0.94 -1.89
CA ASN A 428 7.28 -0.45 -3.03
C ASN A 428 8.58 0.16 -2.49
N TYR A 429 9.59 0.32 -3.32
CA TYR A 429 10.77 1.07 -2.89
C TYR A 429 11.29 1.94 -4.01
N THR A 430 11.90 3.05 -3.63
CA THR A 430 12.52 4.01 -4.55
C THR A 430 14.01 4.04 -4.30
N ILE A 431 14.81 4.08 -5.36
CA ILE A 431 16.27 4.15 -5.26
C ILE A 431 16.77 5.22 -6.23
N ILE A 432 17.76 5.99 -5.80
CA ILE A 432 18.47 6.94 -6.65
C ILE A 432 19.72 6.24 -7.17
N GLN A 433 19.73 5.85 -8.44
CA GLN A 433 20.82 5.09 -9.05
C GLN A 433 21.49 5.85 -10.18
N GLN A 434 22.73 5.50 -10.45
CA GLN A 434 23.40 5.90 -11.67
C GLN A 434 22.88 5.10 -12.87
N GLY A 435 22.25 5.81 -13.79
CA GLY A 435 21.94 5.33 -15.15
C GLY A 435 22.95 5.84 -16.18
N PHE A 436 22.85 5.28 -17.38
CA PHE A 436 23.52 5.80 -18.57
C PHE A 436 22.45 5.91 -19.65
N THR A 437 22.17 7.13 -20.06
CA THR A 437 21.13 7.42 -21.04
C THR A 437 21.73 8.09 -22.25
N VAL A 438 20.98 8.07 -23.35
CA VAL A 438 21.37 8.74 -24.58
C VAL A 438 20.22 9.57 -25.09
N ASP A 439 20.50 10.80 -25.47
CA ASP A 439 19.58 11.58 -26.28
C ASP A 439 19.90 11.25 -27.74
N VAL A 440 18.96 10.57 -28.39
CA VAL A 440 19.02 10.25 -29.81
C VAL A 440 18.22 11.30 -30.56
N LYS A 441 18.81 11.91 -31.57
CA LYS A 441 18.14 12.84 -32.46
C LYS A 441 18.29 12.39 -33.90
N CYS A 442 17.19 12.00 -34.54
CA CYS A 442 17.20 11.55 -35.92
C CYS A 442 16.71 12.67 -36.85
N THR A 443 17.43 12.85 -37.96
CA THR A 443 17.13 13.89 -38.96
C THR A 443 17.15 13.29 -40.36
N LEU A 444 16.24 13.76 -41.21
CA LEU A 444 16.21 13.39 -42.62
C LEU A 444 17.42 14.00 -43.34
N ASN A 445 18.16 13.19 -44.09
CA ASN A 445 19.26 13.70 -44.89
C ASN A 445 18.71 14.46 -46.11
N ALA A 446 19.38 15.55 -46.48
CA ALA A 446 19.06 16.25 -47.72
C ALA A 446 19.27 15.30 -48.92
N PRO A 447 18.43 15.37 -49.97
CA PRO A 447 18.57 14.51 -51.16
C PRO A 447 19.92 14.69 -51.87
N ASN A 448 20.45 15.92 -51.83
CA ASN A 448 21.74 16.31 -52.40
C ASN A 448 22.59 16.94 -51.30
N PRO A 449 23.16 16.13 -50.39
CA PRO A 449 23.95 16.64 -49.28
C PRO A 449 25.26 17.25 -49.78
N ALA A 450 25.69 18.34 -49.15
CA ALA A 450 27.01 18.91 -49.41
C ALA A 450 28.11 17.92 -48.98
N ALA A 451 29.33 18.07 -49.51
CA ALA A 451 30.45 17.17 -49.22
C ALA A 451 30.87 17.12 -47.73
N ASN A 452 30.42 18.07 -46.92
CA ASN A 452 30.64 18.12 -45.47
C ASN A 452 29.46 17.59 -44.65
N GLN A 453 28.34 17.23 -45.29
CA GLN A 453 27.13 16.74 -44.64
C GLN A 453 27.08 15.21 -44.65
N PRO A 454 26.42 14.60 -43.64
CA PRO A 454 26.28 13.17 -43.60
C PRO A 454 25.38 12.69 -44.75
N SER A 455 25.82 11.64 -45.45
CA SER A 455 25.07 11.10 -46.59
C SER A 455 25.17 9.59 -46.69
N LEU A 456 24.13 8.98 -47.26
CA LEU A 456 24.09 7.57 -47.62
C LEU A 456 23.46 7.48 -49.01
N THR A 457 24.23 6.98 -49.96
CA THR A 457 23.77 6.75 -51.33
C THR A 457 24.02 5.31 -51.72
N THR A 458 23.11 4.72 -52.48
CA THR A 458 23.26 3.37 -53.02
C THR A 458 23.25 3.39 -54.54
N LYS A 459 23.96 2.44 -55.12
CA LYS A 459 24.01 2.21 -56.56
C LYS A 459 24.02 0.71 -56.82
N LEU A 460 23.02 0.23 -57.54
CA LEU A 460 23.06 -1.11 -58.11
C LEU A 460 24.19 -1.13 -59.15
N GLN A 461 25.21 -1.96 -58.94
CA GLN A 461 26.32 -2.08 -59.86
C GLN A 461 25.98 -3.07 -60.98
N GLU A 462 25.56 -4.28 -60.62
CA GLU A 462 25.20 -5.33 -61.58
C GLU A 462 24.29 -6.39 -60.95
N ASN A 463 23.63 -7.19 -61.78
CA ASN A 463 22.89 -8.37 -61.32
C ASN A 463 23.77 -9.61 -61.53
N ILE A 464 24.12 -10.29 -60.44
CA ILE A 464 24.96 -11.49 -60.44
C ILE A 464 24.05 -12.71 -60.37
N THR A 465 24.26 -13.69 -61.26
CA THR A 465 23.57 -14.97 -61.18
C THR A 465 24.37 -15.91 -60.28
N LEU A 466 23.82 -16.25 -59.11
CA LEU A 466 24.43 -17.20 -58.18
C LEU A 466 24.36 -18.64 -58.73
N PRO A 467 25.24 -19.56 -58.29
CA PRO A 467 25.27 -20.96 -58.75
C PRO A 467 23.92 -21.69 -58.69
N ASP A 468 23.07 -21.32 -57.74
CA ASP A 468 21.71 -21.87 -57.56
C ASP A 468 20.66 -21.26 -58.51
N GLN A 469 21.08 -20.64 -59.62
CA GLN A 469 20.22 -19.92 -60.59
C GLN A 469 19.41 -18.74 -59.99
N ARG A 470 19.81 -18.24 -58.82
CA ARG A 470 19.17 -17.06 -58.21
C ARG A 470 19.90 -15.79 -58.65
N VAL A 471 19.18 -14.86 -59.26
CA VAL A 471 19.73 -13.54 -59.63
C VAL A 471 19.79 -12.66 -58.39
N ALA A 472 20.98 -12.37 -57.88
CA ALA A 472 21.18 -11.42 -56.79
C ALA A 472 21.65 -10.07 -57.34
N GLY A 473 21.19 -8.96 -56.76
CA GLY A 473 21.72 -7.64 -57.08
C GLY A 473 23.01 -7.42 -56.31
N PHE A 474 24.07 -6.98 -56.99
CA PHE A 474 25.30 -6.49 -56.38
C PHE A 474 25.21 -4.98 -56.22
N TRP A 475 25.16 -4.52 -54.98
CA TRP A 475 24.95 -3.12 -54.64
C TRP A 475 26.19 -2.54 -53.98
N ASN A 476 26.56 -1.34 -54.43
CA ASN A 476 27.51 -0.50 -53.73
C ASN A 476 26.75 0.57 -52.97
N TYR A 477 27.23 0.89 -51.78
CA TYR A 477 26.74 2.01 -51.03
C TYR A 477 27.89 2.87 -50.52
N TYR A 478 27.69 4.17 -50.61
CA TYR A 478 28.65 5.18 -50.21
C TYR A 478 28.10 5.88 -48.99
N VAL A 479 28.88 5.89 -47.92
CA VAL A 479 28.54 6.61 -46.69
C VAL A 479 29.53 7.74 -46.50
N GLN A 480 29.04 8.95 -46.35
CA GLN A 480 29.85 10.10 -46.04
C GLN A 480 29.63 10.50 -44.59
N CYS A 481 30.66 10.38 -43.76
CA CYS A 481 30.66 11.01 -42.45
C CYS A 481 31.03 12.50 -42.59
N PRO A 482 30.53 13.39 -41.71
CA PRO A 482 30.92 14.80 -41.71
C PRO A 482 32.45 14.97 -41.70
N ASN A 483 32.96 15.83 -42.57
CA ASN A 483 34.40 16.15 -42.71
C ASN A 483 35.31 14.94 -42.98
N LYS A 484 34.76 13.81 -43.44
CA LYS A 484 35.51 12.60 -43.82
C LYS A 484 35.20 12.21 -45.26
N PRO A 485 36.15 11.58 -45.98
CA PRO A 485 35.88 11.04 -47.31
C PRO A 485 34.81 9.95 -47.23
N ALA A 486 34.02 9.83 -48.31
CA ALA A 486 33.01 8.79 -48.40
C ALA A 486 33.65 7.39 -48.37
N THR A 487 33.13 6.49 -47.56
CA THR A 487 33.51 5.08 -47.53
C THR A 487 32.62 4.29 -48.47
N ASN A 488 33.22 3.46 -49.32
CA ASN A 488 32.51 2.58 -50.24
C ASN A 488 32.40 1.18 -49.63
N HIS A 489 31.20 0.64 -49.65
CA HIS A 489 30.89 -0.70 -49.17
C HIS A 489 30.09 -1.45 -50.22
N THR A 490 30.28 -2.76 -50.29
CA THR A 490 29.63 -3.63 -51.28
C THR A 490 28.80 -4.68 -50.58
N MET A 491 27.64 -5.04 -51.13
CA MET A 491 26.78 -6.09 -50.59
C MET A 491 25.97 -6.79 -51.67
N LEU A 492 25.52 -7.99 -51.34
CA LEU A 492 24.71 -8.82 -52.20
C LEU A 492 23.27 -8.88 -51.67
N LEU A 493 22.32 -8.48 -52.49
CA LEU A 493 20.88 -8.47 -52.20
C LEU A 493 20.18 -9.55 -52.99
N ARG A 494 19.27 -10.29 -52.36
CA ARG A 494 18.40 -11.20 -53.09
C ARG A 494 17.44 -10.43 -54.03
N PRO A 495 16.94 -11.07 -55.09
CA PRO A 495 15.94 -10.44 -55.95
C PRO A 495 14.67 -10.21 -55.11
N ARG A 496 14.27 -8.93 -54.95
CA ARG A 496 13.23 -8.45 -54.01
C ARG A 496 13.61 -8.48 -52.52
N GLY A 497 14.89 -8.67 -52.19
CA GLY A 497 15.41 -8.46 -50.86
C GLY A 497 15.14 -7.03 -50.39
N SER A 498 14.91 -6.87 -49.09
CA SER A 498 14.88 -5.58 -48.44
C SER A 498 15.91 -5.59 -47.32
N MET A 499 16.63 -4.49 -47.14
CA MET A 499 17.67 -4.39 -46.11
C MET A 499 17.74 -2.99 -45.54
N LEU A 500 18.33 -2.90 -44.35
CA LEU A 500 18.64 -1.65 -43.68
C LEU A 500 20.14 -1.49 -43.72
N LEU A 501 20.61 -0.42 -44.34
CA LEU A 501 22.02 -0.07 -44.36
C LEU A 501 22.31 0.88 -43.23
N SER A 502 23.49 0.74 -42.64
CA SER A 502 23.94 1.67 -41.63
C SER A 502 25.45 1.74 -41.54
N GLN A 503 25.96 2.91 -41.17
CA GLN A 503 27.37 3.13 -40.90
C GLN A 503 27.52 4.16 -39.77
N ASN A 504 28.55 3.94 -38.96
CA ASN A 504 28.83 4.75 -37.78
C ASN A 504 29.94 5.76 -38.03
N CYS A 505 29.78 6.96 -37.47
CA CYS A 505 30.81 7.99 -37.36
C CYS A 505 31.03 8.30 -35.88
N SER A 506 32.26 8.14 -35.38
CA SER A 506 32.58 8.35 -33.96
C SER A 506 33.03 9.78 -33.66
N ASP A 507 32.76 10.21 -32.43
CA ASP A 507 33.26 11.43 -31.78
C ASP A 507 32.94 12.73 -32.54
N MET A 508 31.76 12.81 -33.17
CA MET A 508 31.33 14.00 -33.92
C MET A 508 29.81 14.23 -33.90
N ASP A 509 29.39 15.48 -34.08
CA ASP A 509 27.99 15.85 -34.33
C ASP A 509 27.62 15.90 -35.82
N ILE A 510 26.36 16.16 -36.13
CA ILE A 510 25.83 16.24 -37.52
C ILE A 510 26.56 17.32 -38.35
N LEU A 511 27.11 18.35 -37.71
CA LEU A 511 27.86 19.43 -38.35
C LEU A 511 29.36 19.09 -38.51
N GLY A 512 29.81 17.96 -37.94
CA GLY A 512 31.19 17.52 -37.94
C GLY A 512 32.06 18.17 -36.87
N ASN A 513 31.47 18.81 -35.85
CA ASN A 513 32.21 19.28 -34.68
C ASN A 513 32.56 18.08 -33.79
N PRO A 514 33.77 18.03 -33.22
CA PRO A 514 34.17 16.93 -32.34
C PRO A 514 33.42 17.02 -31.00
N ILE A 515 32.64 15.98 -30.68
CA ILE A 515 31.98 15.82 -29.38
C ILE A 515 32.45 14.49 -28.77
N PRO A 516 33.23 14.50 -27.68
CA PRO A 516 33.78 13.28 -27.09
C PRO A 516 32.69 12.26 -26.74
N GLY A 517 32.82 11.04 -27.24
CA GLY A 517 31.88 9.95 -26.94
C GLY A 517 30.54 10.05 -27.66
N ALA A 518 30.27 11.11 -28.44
CA ALA A 518 29.11 11.17 -29.31
C ALA A 518 29.29 10.26 -30.53
N TYR A 519 28.18 9.80 -31.10
CA TYR A 519 28.17 8.97 -32.29
C TYR A 519 27.12 9.45 -33.28
N LEU A 520 27.37 9.24 -34.57
CA LEU A 520 26.37 9.34 -35.61
C LEU A 520 26.14 7.96 -36.22
N LEU A 521 24.88 7.59 -36.39
CA LEU A 521 24.46 6.48 -37.21
C LEU A 521 23.80 7.06 -38.46
N ILE A 522 24.41 6.83 -39.61
CA ILE A 522 23.81 7.15 -40.89
C ILE A 522 23.13 5.86 -41.36
N LEU A 523 21.82 5.89 -41.57
CA LEU A 523 21.04 4.71 -41.94
C LEU A 523 20.06 4.98 -43.07
N GLY A 524 19.64 3.92 -43.78
CA GLY A 524 18.62 4.00 -44.81
C GLY A 524 18.11 2.62 -45.21
N GLY A 525 16.81 2.52 -45.42
CA GLY A 525 16.14 1.30 -45.84
C GLY A 525 16.03 1.20 -47.36
N TYR A 526 16.25 -0.01 -47.88
CA TYR A 526 16.22 -0.33 -49.30
C TYR A 526 15.37 -1.56 -49.56
N GLY A 527 14.84 -1.64 -50.78
CA GLY A 527 13.86 -2.66 -51.17
C GLY A 527 12.43 -2.27 -50.79
N PRO A 528 11.44 -3.06 -51.24
CA PRO A 528 10.03 -2.72 -51.10
C PRO A 528 9.57 -2.61 -49.64
N MET A 529 10.15 -3.39 -48.72
CA MET A 529 9.69 -3.45 -47.32
C MET A 529 10.16 -2.26 -46.49
N TYR A 530 11.38 -1.77 -46.70
CA TYR A 530 11.98 -0.73 -45.86
C TYR A 530 12.19 0.61 -46.58
N SER A 531 11.67 0.77 -47.79
CA SER A 531 11.80 2.02 -48.58
C SER A 531 11.23 3.27 -47.89
N PHE A 532 10.31 3.11 -46.94
CA PHE A 532 9.79 4.20 -46.12
C PHE A 532 10.86 4.78 -45.15
N ILE A 533 11.93 4.03 -44.86
CA ILE A 533 13.07 4.49 -44.07
C ILE A 533 14.04 5.21 -45.01
N THR A 534 13.69 6.45 -45.38
CA THR A 534 14.56 7.31 -46.17
C THR A 534 15.90 7.56 -45.48
N PRO A 535 17.00 7.86 -46.23
CA PRO A 535 18.31 8.12 -45.65
C PRO A 535 18.27 9.18 -44.53
N ARG A 536 18.75 8.81 -43.35
CA ARG A 536 18.69 9.61 -42.13
C ARG A 536 19.99 9.53 -41.36
N THR A 537 20.23 10.56 -40.56
CA THR A 537 21.33 10.60 -39.60
C THR A 537 20.75 10.72 -38.20
N CYS A 538 21.10 9.75 -37.34
CA CYS A 538 20.76 9.76 -35.93
C CYS A 538 22.01 10.10 -35.11
N GLN A 539 21.95 11.21 -34.38
CA GLN A 539 23.00 11.64 -33.45
C GLN A 539 22.72 11.10 -32.06
N PHE A 540 23.74 10.49 -31.45
CA PHE A 540 23.73 9.94 -30.10
C PHE A 540 24.56 10.83 -29.19
N THR A 541 23.89 11.48 -28.24
CA THR A 541 24.56 12.30 -27.23
C THR A 541 24.45 11.58 -25.88
N PRO A 542 25.52 10.94 -25.39
CA PRO A 542 25.48 10.14 -24.16
C PRO A 542 25.56 10.99 -22.90
N TYR A 543 24.90 10.53 -21.83
CA TYR A 543 24.91 11.15 -20.52
C TYR A 543 25.01 10.10 -19.41
N PHE A 544 25.83 10.39 -18.40
CA PHE A 544 25.69 9.78 -17.09
C PHE A 544 24.52 10.47 -16.38
N THR A 545 23.64 9.69 -15.77
CA THR A 545 22.44 10.22 -15.15
C THR A 545 22.28 9.69 -13.75
N LEU A 546 21.79 10.52 -12.83
CA LEU A 546 21.21 10.02 -11.59
C LEU A 546 19.70 9.95 -11.78
N VAL A 547 19.13 8.77 -11.62
CA VAL A 547 17.71 8.52 -11.85
C VAL A 547 17.04 8.00 -10.58
N GLU A 548 15.85 8.50 -10.32
CA GLU A 548 14.96 8.00 -9.29
C GLU A 548 14.12 6.86 -9.88
N VAL A 549 14.35 5.67 -9.36
CA VAL A 549 13.80 4.42 -9.85
C VAL A 549 12.80 3.90 -8.85
N GLU A 550 11.56 3.70 -9.29
CA GLU A 550 10.51 3.09 -8.49
C GLU A 550 10.42 1.59 -8.80
N TYR A 551 10.70 0.79 -7.77
CA TYR A 551 10.55 -0.65 -7.78
C TYR A 551 9.20 -1.03 -7.17
N SER A 552 8.33 -1.52 -8.04
CA SER A 552 7.04 -2.12 -7.67
C SER A 552 6.94 -3.51 -8.32
N ARG A 553 5.81 -3.87 -8.94
CA ARG A 553 5.71 -5.05 -9.83
C ARG A 553 6.48 -4.86 -11.14
N LYS A 554 6.64 -3.61 -11.56
CA LYS A 554 7.47 -3.20 -12.68
C LYS A 554 8.39 -2.09 -12.20
N VAL A 555 9.62 -2.09 -12.72
CA VAL A 555 10.58 -1.02 -12.52
C VAL A 555 10.24 0.13 -13.44
N ASN A 556 10.08 1.29 -12.84
CA ASN A 556 9.80 2.53 -13.54
C ASN A 556 10.94 3.53 -13.26
N VAL A 557 11.58 4.00 -14.32
CA VAL A 557 12.54 5.11 -14.24
C VAL A 557 11.72 6.40 -14.16
N ASN A 558 11.32 6.77 -12.94
CA ASN A 558 10.30 7.78 -12.69
C ASN A 558 10.78 9.19 -13.07
N ARG A 559 12.03 9.52 -12.72
CA ARG A 559 12.59 10.86 -12.96
C ARG A 559 14.12 10.82 -13.10
N VAL A 560 14.63 11.63 -14.02
CA VAL A 560 16.08 11.95 -14.10
C VAL A 560 16.36 13.15 -13.18
N ILE A 561 17.16 12.94 -12.14
CA ILE A 561 17.55 13.96 -11.15
C ILE A 561 18.65 14.86 -11.70
N SER A 562 19.67 14.26 -12.32
CA SER A 562 20.78 14.97 -12.94
C SER A 562 21.22 14.29 -14.23
N ARG A 563 21.78 15.10 -15.13
CA ARG A 563 22.44 14.66 -16.37
C ARG A 563 23.81 15.28 -16.44
N GLU A 564 24.83 14.46 -16.62
CA GLU A 564 26.21 14.87 -16.82
C GLU A 564 26.68 14.36 -18.16
N ALA A 565 27.16 15.27 -19.01
CA ALA A 565 27.65 14.90 -20.33
C ALA A 565 28.93 14.07 -20.21
N VAL A 566 29.08 13.07 -21.08
CA VAL A 566 30.32 12.30 -21.17
C VAL A 566 31.48 13.24 -21.52
N THR A 567 32.58 13.13 -20.79
CA THR A 567 33.78 13.95 -21.00
C THR A 567 34.81 13.19 -21.84
N ALA A 568 35.87 13.86 -22.27
CA ALA A 568 36.98 13.19 -22.95
C ALA A 568 37.63 12.08 -22.10
N ALA A 569 37.63 12.23 -20.77
CA ALA A 569 38.18 11.23 -19.86
C ALA A 569 37.31 9.96 -19.75
N THR A 570 36.00 10.08 -19.95
CA THR A 570 35.02 8.99 -19.81
C THR A 570 34.44 8.51 -21.13
N SER A 571 34.87 9.08 -22.27
CA SER A 571 34.37 8.77 -23.61
C SER A 571 34.54 7.31 -24.01
N ALA A 572 35.57 6.64 -23.48
CA ALA A 572 35.80 5.21 -23.61
C ALA A 572 34.59 4.36 -23.21
N VAL A 573 33.91 4.74 -22.13
CA VAL A 573 32.72 4.03 -21.64
C VAL A 573 31.58 4.18 -22.64
N SER A 574 31.38 5.39 -23.17
CA SER A 574 30.42 5.60 -24.26
C SER A 574 30.74 4.72 -25.48
N ARG A 575 32.02 4.56 -25.82
CA ARG A 575 32.43 3.67 -26.93
C ARG A 575 32.04 2.21 -26.69
N LEU A 576 32.23 1.71 -25.47
CA LEU A 576 31.83 0.35 -25.09
C LEU A 576 30.31 0.15 -25.09
N VAL A 577 29.55 1.16 -24.66
CA VAL A 577 28.08 1.09 -24.72
C VAL A 577 27.60 1.13 -26.17
N TYR A 578 28.16 2.04 -26.98
CA TYR A 578 27.77 2.21 -28.37
C TYR A 578 28.16 1.01 -29.25
N SER A 579 29.18 0.24 -28.88
CA SER A 579 29.57 -0.97 -29.63
C SER A 579 28.39 -1.93 -29.81
N ALA A 580 27.48 -2.02 -28.84
CA ALA A 580 26.29 -2.86 -28.99
C ALA A 580 25.34 -2.40 -30.09
N MET A 581 25.29 -1.10 -30.38
CA MET A 581 24.51 -0.60 -31.52
C MET A 581 25.11 -1.12 -32.82
N PHE A 582 26.43 -1.05 -32.94
CA PHE A 582 27.15 -1.60 -34.09
C PHE A 582 26.96 -3.11 -34.21
N ASP A 583 27.19 -3.86 -33.13
CA ASP A 583 27.03 -5.31 -33.09
C ASP A 583 25.60 -5.72 -33.45
N THR A 584 24.59 -5.04 -32.88
CA THR A 584 23.17 -5.30 -33.17
C THR A 584 22.85 -5.04 -34.64
N MET A 585 23.33 -3.94 -35.22
CA MET A 585 23.11 -3.65 -36.64
C MET A 585 23.81 -4.68 -37.54
N GLN A 586 25.05 -5.08 -37.22
CA GLN A 586 25.76 -6.08 -37.99
C GLN A 586 25.11 -7.47 -37.94
N GLU A 587 24.58 -7.87 -36.78
CA GLU A 587 24.00 -9.20 -36.60
C GLU A 587 22.53 -9.28 -37.05
N TYR A 588 21.76 -8.21 -36.89
CA TYR A 588 20.29 -8.21 -37.02
C TYR A 588 19.72 -7.26 -38.08
N ALA A 589 20.56 -6.55 -38.83
CA ALA A 589 20.14 -5.75 -39.99
C ALA A 589 20.64 -6.35 -41.33
N VAL A 590 20.75 -7.68 -41.42
CA VAL A 590 21.26 -8.38 -42.61
C VAL A 590 20.13 -8.82 -43.56
N ASP A 591 20.43 -9.02 -44.86
CA ASP A 591 19.44 -9.38 -45.92
C ASP A 591 18.52 -10.56 -45.53
N ALA A 592 19.04 -11.57 -44.85
CA ALA A 592 18.26 -12.75 -44.47
C ALA A 592 17.45 -12.61 -43.19
N ARG A 593 17.82 -11.66 -42.32
CA ARG A 593 17.32 -11.49 -40.96
C ARG A 593 17.44 -10.01 -40.59
N ASN A 594 16.52 -9.20 -41.11
CA ASN A 594 16.49 -7.76 -40.80
C ASN A 594 15.47 -7.48 -39.70
N LYS A 595 15.72 -8.03 -38.51
CA LYS A 595 14.81 -7.90 -37.37
C LYS A 595 14.66 -6.44 -36.94
N VAL A 596 15.72 -5.64 -37.06
CA VAL A 596 15.67 -4.19 -36.78
C VAL A 596 14.69 -3.49 -37.73
N GLY A 597 14.80 -3.74 -39.05
CA GLY A 597 13.90 -3.20 -40.05
C GLY A 597 12.46 -3.68 -39.85
N ASP A 598 12.26 -4.95 -39.54
CA ASP A 598 10.94 -5.54 -39.28
C ASP A 598 10.25 -4.90 -38.07
N ASP A 599 10.98 -4.69 -36.98
CA ASP A 599 10.47 -4.04 -35.77
C ASP A 599 10.05 -2.60 -36.05
N ILE A 600 10.90 -1.83 -36.74
CA ILE A 600 10.61 -0.44 -37.11
C ILE A 600 9.40 -0.38 -38.05
N SER A 601 9.34 -1.27 -39.04
CA SER A 601 8.21 -1.35 -39.99
C SER A 601 6.91 -1.71 -39.29
N SER A 602 6.94 -2.62 -38.32
CA SER A 602 5.77 -3.00 -37.52
C SER A 602 5.27 -1.82 -36.69
N LEU A 603 6.17 -1.14 -35.96
CA LEU A 603 5.81 0.00 -35.12
C LEU A 603 5.26 1.18 -35.93
N TYR A 604 5.89 1.48 -37.07
CA TYR A 604 5.46 2.55 -37.97
C TYR A 604 4.12 2.21 -38.63
N GLY A 605 3.94 0.97 -39.10
CA GLY A 605 2.70 0.51 -39.75
C GLY A 605 1.49 0.40 -38.82
N ILE A 606 1.69 0.26 -37.50
CA ILE A 606 0.59 0.31 -36.52
C ILE A 606 0.01 1.73 -36.39
N THR A 607 0.84 2.76 -36.59
CA THR A 607 0.49 4.15 -36.26
C THR A 607 0.24 5.03 -37.47
N SER A 608 0.74 4.65 -38.65
CA SER A 608 0.55 5.37 -39.91
C SER A 608 0.31 4.40 -41.06
N ASP A 609 -0.44 4.85 -42.08
CA ASP A 609 -0.39 4.21 -43.39
C ASP A 609 1.04 4.35 -43.93
N LEU A 610 1.65 3.24 -44.33
CA LEU A 610 3.00 3.19 -44.90
C LEU A 610 3.14 4.06 -46.16
N LYS A 611 2.02 4.41 -46.81
CA LYS A 611 1.99 5.28 -48.00
C LYS A 611 2.11 6.76 -47.69
N VAL A 612 1.75 7.18 -46.48
CA VAL A 612 1.86 8.58 -46.04
C VAL A 612 3.14 8.69 -45.22
N GLN A 613 4.13 9.38 -45.79
CA GLN A 613 5.40 9.58 -45.12
C GLN A 613 5.24 10.61 -44.00
N ASN A 614 5.40 10.16 -42.75
CA ASN A 614 5.40 10.98 -41.56
C ASN A 614 6.80 10.89 -40.92
N ASP A 615 7.65 11.83 -41.32
CA ASP A 615 9.07 11.83 -40.93
C ASP A 615 9.27 12.02 -39.43
N ASP A 616 8.41 12.81 -38.77
CA ASP A 616 8.48 13.09 -37.34
C ASP A 616 8.14 11.84 -36.51
N LEU A 617 7.10 11.11 -36.92
CA LEU A 617 6.74 9.83 -36.30
C LEU A 617 7.86 8.81 -36.45
N LEU A 618 8.42 8.66 -37.67
CA LEU A 618 9.51 7.72 -37.91
C LEU A 618 10.77 8.11 -37.11
N ASN A 619 11.12 9.39 -37.04
CA ASN A 619 12.21 9.88 -36.20
C ASN A 619 11.95 9.53 -34.72
N SER A 620 10.75 9.80 -34.19
CA SER A 620 10.45 9.48 -32.80
C SER A 620 10.52 7.98 -32.50
N ILE A 621 10.17 7.11 -33.46
CA ILE A 621 10.31 5.65 -33.35
C ILE A 621 11.79 5.27 -33.32
N LEU A 622 12.59 5.73 -34.29
CA LEU A 622 14.02 5.44 -34.38
C LEU A 622 14.78 5.92 -33.14
N GLU A 623 14.51 7.14 -32.68
CA GLU A 623 15.12 7.74 -31.48
C GLU A 623 14.86 6.87 -30.25
N SER A 624 13.61 6.46 -30.04
CA SER A 624 13.25 5.61 -28.89
C SER A 624 13.80 4.19 -29.04
N TYR A 625 13.79 3.62 -30.25
CA TYR A 625 14.28 2.29 -30.54
C TYR A 625 15.78 2.17 -30.24
N PHE A 626 16.60 3.05 -30.81
CA PHE A 626 18.05 3.02 -30.59
C PHE A 626 18.45 3.42 -29.17
N LYS A 627 17.69 4.32 -28.52
CA LYS A 627 17.85 4.60 -27.09
C LYS A 627 17.70 3.33 -26.26
N GLY A 628 16.69 2.49 -26.56
CA GLY A 628 16.46 1.23 -25.87
C GLY A 628 17.61 0.22 -26.00
N ILE A 629 18.30 0.19 -27.15
CA ILE A 629 19.50 -0.66 -27.39
C ILE A 629 20.68 -0.20 -26.53
N ILE A 630 20.93 1.11 -26.50
CA ILE A 630 22.08 1.69 -25.80
C ILE A 630 21.91 1.57 -24.28
N GLU A 631 20.72 1.88 -23.77
CA GLU A 631 20.45 1.83 -22.33
C GLU A 631 20.57 0.41 -21.78
N ILE A 632 20.07 -0.61 -22.49
CA ILE A 632 20.23 -2.00 -22.00
C ILE A 632 21.68 -2.49 -22.10
N LYS A 633 22.45 -2.04 -23.09
CA LYS A 633 23.89 -2.35 -23.11
C LYS A 633 24.62 -1.74 -21.91
N ALA A 634 24.29 -0.51 -21.55
CA ALA A 634 24.89 0.09 -20.36
C ALA A 634 24.50 -0.67 -19.09
N THR A 635 23.24 -1.10 -18.97
CA THR A 635 22.79 -2.02 -17.91
C THR A 635 23.64 -3.31 -17.89
N LEU A 636 23.90 -3.91 -19.05
CA LEU A 636 24.72 -5.13 -19.17
C LEU A 636 26.19 -4.91 -18.78
N LEU A 637 26.78 -3.74 -19.08
CA LEU A 637 28.15 -3.42 -18.65
C LEU A 637 28.27 -3.29 -17.13
N LYS A 638 27.18 -2.91 -16.46
CA LYS A 638 27.11 -2.87 -14.98
C LYS A 638 26.94 -4.27 -14.36
N THR A 639 26.63 -5.29 -15.16
CA THR A 639 26.32 -6.64 -14.67
C THR A 639 27.59 -7.48 -14.48
N PRO A 640 27.81 -8.07 -13.29
CA PRO A 640 28.90 -9.01 -13.08
C PRO A 640 28.79 -10.28 -13.95
N PRO A 641 29.91 -10.86 -14.40
CA PRO A 641 31.26 -10.42 -14.11
C PRO A 641 31.62 -9.16 -14.92
N ILE A 642 32.09 -8.12 -14.23
CA ILE A 642 32.37 -6.82 -14.83
C ILE A 642 33.71 -6.93 -15.55
N SER A 643 33.74 -6.53 -16.82
CA SER A 643 34.92 -6.69 -17.66
C SER A 643 35.35 -5.42 -18.38
N VAL A 644 36.63 -5.41 -18.72
CA VAL A 644 37.25 -4.43 -19.60
C VAL A 644 38.11 -5.14 -20.64
N GLY A 645 38.19 -4.55 -21.84
CA GLY A 645 39.02 -5.05 -22.94
C GLY A 645 38.71 -6.49 -23.34
N GLN A 646 39.74 -7.23 -23.76
CA GLN A 646 39.64 -8.64 -24.16
C GLN A 646 39.55 -9.55 -22.93
N LYS A 647 38.39 -9.52 -22.25
CA LYS A 647 38.03 -10.49 -21.19
C LYS A 647 38.84 -10.38 -19.89
N ARG A 648 39.14 -9.16 -19.48
CA ARG A 648 39.80 -8.88 -18.20
C ARG A 648 38.75 -8.55 -17.14
N LEU A 649 38.81 -9.25 -16.02
CA LEU A 649 37.85 -9.18 -14.93
C LEU A 649 38.19 -8.00 -14.01
N VAL A 650 37.30 -7.03 -13.94
CA VAL A 650 37.33 -5.96 -12.93
C VAL A 650 36.79 -6.51 -11.60
N ALA A 651 35.68 -7.23 -11.65
CA ALA A 651 35.08 -7.87 -10.49
C ALA A 651 34.18 -9.04 -10.87
N ASP A 652 34.25 -10.11 -10.09
CA ASP A 652 33.40 -11.30 -10.20
C ASP A 652 32.02 -11.11 -9.58
N SER A 653 31.91 -10.24 -8.59
CA SER A 653 30.70 -9.92 -7.85
C SER A 653 30.79 -8.50 -7.29
N PHE A 654 29.64 -7.91 -6.95
CA PHE A 654 29.59 -6.58 -6.31
C PHE A 654 30.39 -6.47 -5.01
N LYS A 655 30.52 -7.57 -4.27
CA LYS A 655 31.24 -7.60 -2.99
C LYS A 655 32.75 -7.43 -3.15
N ASN A 656 33.28 -7.72 -4.34
CA ASN A 656 34.70 -7.69 -4.64
C ASN A 656 35.10 -6.46 -5.47
N ILE A 657 34.17 -5.56 -5.79
CA ILE A 657 34.49 -4.32 -6.49
C ILE A 657 35.23 -3.38 -5.53
N SER A 658 36.39 -2.90 -5.96
CA SER A 658 37.13 -1.88 -5.23
C SER A 658 36.33 -0.58 -5.09
N SER A 659 36.46 0.12 -3.96
CA SER A 659 35.76 1.39 -3.68
C SER A 659 35.98 2.47 -4.73
N ASN A 660 37.06 2.39 -5.52
CA ASN A 660 37.37 3.37 -6.57
C ASN A 660 36.49 3.21 -7.83
N TRP A 661 35.70 2.13 -7.88
CA TRP A 661 34.84 1.76 -9.01
C TRP A 661 33.38 1.65 -8.59
N THR A 662 33.07 1.97 -7.34
CA THR A 662 31.71 1.93 -6.81
C THR A 662 31.23 3.32 -6.43
N HIS A 663 29.92 3.48 -6.48
CA HIS A 663 29.21 4.63 -5.92
C HIS A 663 28.18 4.13 -4.93
N THR A 664 27.98 4.87 -3.84
CA THR A 664 26.90 4.59 -2.89
C THR A 664 25.59 5.15 -3.41
N PHE A 665 24.53 4.37 -3.38
CA PHE A 665 23.19 4.87 -3.66
C PHE A 665 22.33 4.86 -2.41
N ASN A 666 21.31 5.71 -2.42
CA ASN A 666 20.32 5.82 -1.36
C ASN A 666 18.91 5.64 -1.92
N GLY A 667 18.00 5.24 -1.05
CA GLY A 667 16.61 5.06 -1.42
C GLY A 667 15.67 5.08 -0.22
N THR A 668 14.38 4.88 -0.50
CA THR A 668 13.34 4.75 0.51
C THR A 668 12.48 3.54 0.21
N TRP A 669 12.41 2.63 1.18
CA TRP A 669 11.44 1.55 1.21
C TRP A 669 10.12 2.05 1.79
N LEU A 670 9.04 1.88 1.04
CA LEU A 670 7.69 2.30 1.38
C LEU A 670 6.85 1.04 1.62
N TYR A 671 6.32 0.88 2.83
CA TYR A 671 5.38 -0.22 3.09
C TYR A 671 4.12 0.32 3.74
N GLU A 672 3.00 -0.28 3.38
CA GLU A 672 1.71 0.03 3.99
C GLU A 672 1.56 -0.80 5.26
N THR A 673 1.31 -0.13 6.39
CA THR A 673 1.02 -0.77 7.66
C THR A 673 -0.24 -0.15 8.25
N LEU A 674 -0.75 -0.74 9.32
CA LEU A 674 -1.76 -0.09 10.15
C LEU A 674 -1.07 0.72 11.25
N GLY A 675 -1.70 1.81 11.67
CA GLY A 675 -1.22 2.69 12.73
C GLY A 675 -2.25 3.72 13.12
N TRP A 676 -1.84 4.71 13.90
CA TRP A 676 -2.68 5.87 14.21
C TRP A 676 -2.05 7.09 13.55
N HIS A 677 -2.73 7.61 12.54
CA HIS A 677 -2.38 8.84 11.85
C HIS A 677 -3.62 9.49 11.25
N SER A 678 -3.71 10.81 11.39
CA SER A 678 -4.66 11.63 10.68
C SER A 678 -4.12 11.95 9.29
N ASP A 679 -4.66 11.35 8.25
CA ASP A 679 -4.57 11.94 6.92
C ASP A 679 -5.30 13.30 6.93
N GLN A 680 -5.00 14.17 5.95
CA GLN A 680 -5.62 15.50 5.88
C GLN A 680 -7.16 15.43 5.89
N ASN A 681 -7.73 14.38 5.29
CA ASN A 681 -9.17 14.15 5.25
C ASN A 681 -9.72 13.49 6.52
N GLY A 682 -8.99 12.53 7.12
CA GLY A 682 -9.39 11.87 8.36
C GLY A 682 -9.34 12.75 9.61
N SER A 683 -8.65 13.90 9.55
CA SER A 683 -8.64 14.88 10.65
C SER A 683 -10.05 15.30 11.07
N LYS A 684 -10.96 15.45 10.09
CA LYS A 684 -12.37 15.81 10.32
C LYS A 684 -13.11 14.71 11.06
N ILE A 685 -12.86 13.45 10.71
CA ILE A 685 -13.54 12.29 11.28
C ILE A 685 -13.15 12.13 12.76
N SER A 686 -11.86 12.26 13.10
CA SER A 686 -11.41 12.17 14.49
C SER A 686 -11.95 13.31 15.37
N ILE A 687 -12.12 14.51 14.82
CA ILE A 687 -12.73 15.65 15.55
C ILE A 687 -14.21 15.39 15.84
N VAL A 688 -14.96 14.86 14.87
CA VAL A 688 -16.36 14.47 15.09
C VAL A 688 -16.45 13.35 16.13
N GLY A 689 -15.51 12.41 16.14
CA GLY A 689 -15.43 11.34 17.13
C GLY A 689 -15.14 11.81 18.56
N ILE A 690 -14.30 12.83 18.78
CA ILE A 690 -13.99 13.28 20.15
C ILE A 690 -15.11 14.12 20.78
N LEU A 691 -15.96 14.74 19.95
CA LEU A 691 -16.96 15.71 20.41
C LEU A 691 -17.99 15.11 21.39
N PRO A 692 -18.62 13.94 21.15
CA PRO A 692 -19.55 13.36 22.12
C PRO A 692 -18.90 13.01 23.46
N ILE A 693 -17.65 12.53 23.43
CA ILE A 693 -16.89 12.19 24.63
C ILE A 693 -16.63 13.46 25.46
N LEU A 694 -16.19 14.55 24.82
CA LEU A 694 -15.97 15.84 25.49
C LEU A 694 -17.25 16.39 26.11
N ILE A 695 -18.36 16.40 25.36
CA ILE A 695 -19.63 16.96 25.86
C ILE A 695 -20.16 16.14 27.05
N ILE A 696 -20.15 14.80 26.97
CA ILE A 696 -20.64 13.94 28.06
C ILE A 696 -19.74 14.02 29.30
N THR A 697 -18.41 14.02 29.13
CA THR A 697 -17.47 14.12 30.25
C THR A 697 -17.55 15.48 30.94
N LEU A 698 -17.53 16.58 30.19
CA LEU A 698 -17.63 17.94 30.74
C LEU A 698 -18.97 18.19 31.42
N SER A 699 -20.08 17.70 30.84
CA SER A 699 -21.40 17.80 31.48
C SER A 699 -21.47 16.97 32.76
N SER A 700 -20.96 15.73 32.77
CA SER A 700 -20.88 14.88 33.96
C SER A 700 -20.07 15.52 35.10
N ILE A 701 -18.91 16.11 34.80
CA ILE A 701 -18.09 16.83 35.77
C ILE A 701 -18.84 18.08 36.28
N SER A 702 -19.42 18.87 35.38
CA SER A 702 -20.16 20.09 35.75
C SER A 702 -21.36 19.78 36.64
N LEU A 703 -22.13 18.74 36.33
CA LEU A 703 -23.26 18.27 37.14
C LEU A 703 -22.79 17.82 38.53
N SER A 704 -21.69 17.05 38.60
CA SER A 704 -21.14 16.57 39.87
C SER A 704 -20.63 17.71 40.76
N VAL A 705 -19.91 18.68 40.17
CA VAL A 705 -19.41 19.87 40.88
C VAL A 705 -20.56 20.76 41.35
N PHE A 706 -21.56 20.99 40.49
CA PHE A 706 -22.75 21.74 40.86
C PHE A 706 -23.49 21.09 42.02
N SER A 707 -23.67 19.76 41.98
CA SER A 707 -24.33 19.00 43.04
C SER A 707 -23.62 19.16 44.38
N TRP A 708 -22.29 19.05 44.36
CA TRP A 708 -21.45 19.25 45.54
C TRP A 708 -21.58 20.66 46.13
N ILE A 709 -21.52 21.69 45.29
CA ILE A 709 -21.65 23.09 45.73
C ILE A 709 -23.06 23.36 46.27
N SER A 710 -24.11 22.85 45.60
CA SER A 710 -25.49 23.04 46.01
C SER A 710 -25.76 22.38 47.37
N LEU A 711 -25.29 21.15 47.58
CA LEU A 711 -25.39 20.43 48.85
C LEU A 711 -24.58 21.08 49.98
N LYS A 712 -23.43 21.68 49.67
CA LYS A 712 -22.64 22.42 50.66
C LYS A 712 -23.34 23.73 51.08
N ARG A 713 -24.07 24.37 50.16
CA ARG A 713 -24.76 25.65 50.40
C ARG A 713 -26.11 25.47 51.10
N SER A 714 -26.78 24.32 50.94
CA SER A 714 -28.03 24.05 51.65
C SER A 714 -27.76 23.74 53.14
N GLN A 715 -27.71 24.78 53.97
CA GLN A 715 -27.56 24.70 55.43
C GLN A 715 -28.77 24.08 56.17
N TYR A 716 -29.80 23.58 55.47
CA TYR A 716 -30.93 22.87 56.09
C TYR A 716 -30.49 21.44 56.49
N HIS A 717 -29.95 21.31 57.70
CA HIS A 717 -28.87 20.37 58.02
C HIS A 717 -29.17 19.18 58.94
N THR A 718 -30.40 18.86 59.29
CA THR A 718 -30.66 17.76 60.26
C THR A 718 -31.43 16.57 59.70
N GLN A 719 -31.88 16.63 58.45
CA GLN A 719 -32.79 15.63 57.91
C GLN A 719 -32.09 14.66 56.97
N GLU A 720 -32.27 13.36 57.25
CA GLU A 720 -31.90 12.23 56.39
C GLU A 720 -32.30 12.52 54.92
N PRO A 721 -31.34 12.45 53.99
CA PRO A 721 -31.46 12.88 52.59
C PRO A 721 -32.43 12.00 51.80
N PHE A 722 -33.07 12.60 50.80
CA PHE A 722 -33.93 11.90 49.87
C PHE A 722 -33.09 11.13 48.84
N ASP A 723 -33.31 9.81 48.71
CA ASP A 723 -32.69 9.01 47.65
C ASP A 723 -33.63 8.94 46.44
N PRO A 724 -33.35 9.68 45.35
CA PRO A 724 -34.19 9.67 44.16
C PRO A 724 -34.16 8.33 43.41
N ASN A 725 -33.22 7.43 43.70
CA ASN A 725 -33.20 6.10 43.08
C ASN A 725 -34.23 5.15 43.69
N ASN A 726 -34.62 5.39 44.94
CA ASN A 726 -35.62 4.58 45.58
C ASN A 726 -37.02 5.08 45.15
N LEU A 727 -37.56 4.41 44.14
CA LEU A 727 -38.89 4.70 43.58
C LEU A 727 -39.97 4.67 44.67
N VAL A 728 -39.82 3.81 45.70
CA VAL A 728 -40.78 3.73 46.80
C VAL A 728 -40.76 5.01 47.61
N THR A 729 -39.59 5.58 47.92
CA THR A 729 -39.52 6.89 48.59
C THR A 729 -40.03 8.03 47.73
N LEU A 730 -39.84 7.98 46.41
CA LEU A 730 -40.37 8.99 45.49
C LEU A 730 -41.90 8.91 45.37
N LEU A 731 -42.45 7.72 45.16
CA LEU A 731 -43.89 7.48 45.08
C LEU A 731 -44.56 7.79 46.41
N LYS A 732 -43.96 7.36 47.52
CA LYS A 732 -44.41 7.70 48.87
C LYS A 732 -44.39 9.20 49.10
N ALA A 733 -43.33 9.90 48.71
CA ALA A 733 -43.29 11.35 48.83
C ALA A 733 -44.31 12.07 47.92
N GLY A 734 -44.59 11.51 46.75
CA GLY A 734 -45.63 12.00 45.84
C GLY A 734 -47.05 11.76 46.38
N GLN A 735 -47.27 10.62 47.04
CA GLN A 735 -48.54 10.23 47.66
C GLN A 735 -48.80 10.99 48.96
N ASP A 736 -47.78 11.13 49.82
CA ASP A 736 -47.83 11.86 51.08
C ASP A 736 -47.89 13.39 50.85
N GLY A 737 -47.67 13.84 49.61
CA GLY A 737 -47.74 15.22 49.18
C GLY A 737 -49.05 15.58 48.46
N SER A 738 -49.39 16.87 48.39
CA SER A 738 -50.60 17.37 47.71
C SER A 738 -50.47 17.45 46.17
N VAL A 739 -49.41 16.86 45.60
CA VAL A 739 -49.16 16.91 44.14
C VAL A 739 -50.21 16.15 43.35
N ALA A 740 -50.68 14.99 43.82
CA ALA A 740 -51.74 14.23 43.15
C ALA A 740 -53.07 15.02 43.09
N GLU A 741 -53.39 15.75 44.17
CA GLU A 741 -54.59 16.59 44.28
C GLU A 741 -54.47 17.86 43.42
N SER A 742 -53.27 18.43 43.35
CA SER A 742 -52.97 19.59 42.50
C SER A 742 -53.02 19.22 41.02
N LEU A 743 -52.52 18.04 40.62
CA LEU A 743 -52.64 17.56 39.24
C LEU A 743 -54.11 17.32 38.84
N ARG A 744 -54.96 16.85 39.75
CA ARG A 744 -56.40 16.68 39.51
C ARG A 744 -57.14 18.01 39.34
N THR A 745 -56.82 19.00 40.15
CA THR A 745 -57.48 20.33 40.10
C THR A 745 -57.00 21.19 38.93
N THR A 746 -55.73 21.06 38.52
CA THR A 746 -55.14 21.83 37.40
C THR A 746 -55.59 21.33 36.02
N GLY A 747 -56.13 20.10 35.93
CA GLY A 747 -56.47 19.39 34.69
C GLY A 747 -57.60 20.00 33.83
N GLN A 748 -58.21 21.12 34.23
CA GLN A 748 -59.37 21.71 33.55
C GLN A 748 -59.08 22.91 32.64
N GLY A 749 -57.80 23.23 32.36
CA GLY A 749 -57.45 24.22 31.31
C GLY A 749 -56.21 25.08 31.59
N SER A 750 -55.55 24.90 32.73
CA SER A 750 -54.32 25.64 33.04
C SER A 750 -53.07 24.79 32.76
N SER A 751 -52.06 25.41 32.15
CA SER A 751 -50.88 24.72 31.62
C SER A 751 -50.05 24.07 32.75
N ILE A 752 -50.06 22.73 32.82
CA ILE A 752 -49.27 21.87 33.72
C ILE A 752 -47.77 22.25 33.71
N SER A 753 -47.29 22.91 32.66
CA SER A 753 -45.93 23.42 32.52
C SER A 753 -45.48 24.39 33.63
N LYS A 754 -46.42 25.09 34.31
CA LYS A 754 -46.09 26.07 35.35
C LYS A 754 -45.98 25.48 36.75
N LEU A 755 -46.36 24.21 36.95
CA LEU A 755 -46.35 23.59 38.27
C LEU A 755 -44.89 23.36 38.73
N LYS A 756 -44.47 24.13 39.74
CA LYS A 756 -43.20 23.90 40.45
C LYS A 756 -43.48 22.98 41.62
N ILE A 757 -42.65 21.95 41.77
CA ILE A 757 -42.69 21.02 42.89
C ILE A 757 -41.44 21.24 43.74
N GLN A 758 -41.61 21.23 45.06
CA GLN A 758 -40.51 21.22 46.01
C GLN A 758 -40.68 20.02 46.92
N LEU A 759 -39.59 19.28 47.09
CA LEU A 759 -39.55 18.22 48.08
C LEU A 759 -39.34 18.87 49.45
N GLN A 760 -40.34 18.77 50.32
CA GLN A 760 -40.32 19.32 51.66
C GLN A 760 -40.55 18.17 52.66
N ARG A 761 -39.79 18.13 53.75
CA ARG A 761 -39.99 17.09 54.77
C ARG A 761 -40.92 17.61 55.87
N HIS A 762 -41.98 16.88 56.16
CA HIS A 762 -42.91 17.18 57.25
C HIS A 762 -42.85 16.05 58.29
N SER A 763 -42.53 16.40 59.54
CA SER A 763 -42.55 15.55 60.75
C SER A 763 -41.81 14.20 60.74
N THR A 764 -41.20 13.76 59.63
CA THR A 764 -40.25 12.65 59.40
C THR A 764 -40.40 12.11 57.97
N GLN A 765 -41.51 12.40 57.29
CA GLN A 765 -41.82 11.93 55.94
C GLN A 765 -41.46 12.99 54.90
N TRP A 766 -40.94 12.55 53.76
CA TRP A 766 -40.74 13.40 52.59
C TRP A 766 -42.08 13.61 51.91
N GLN A 767 -42.43 14.84 51.56
CA GLN A 767 -43.64 15.20 50.82
C GLN A 767 -43.25 16.06 49.61
N LEU A 768 -43.76 15.72 48.42
CA LEU A 768 -43.71 16.62 47.28
C LEU A 768 -44.86 17.62 47.41
N ARG A 769 -44.55 18.91 47.55
CA ARG A 769 -45.56 19.97 47.58
C ARG A 769 -45.43 20.86 46.35
N PRO A 770 -46.55 21.27 45.72
CA PRO A 770 -46.50 22.33 44.74
C PRO A 770 -46.15 23.65 45.42
N VAL A 771 -45.29 24.42 44.78
CA VAL A 771 -44.91 25.76 45.21
C VAL A 771 -45.55 26.73 44.23
N ALA A 772 -46.40 27.61 44.77
CA ALA A 772 -47.07 28.66 44.01
C ALA A 772 -46.07 29.65 43.39
#